data_AF-A0A839S3F3-F1
#
_entry.id   AF-A0A839S3F3-F1
#
_cell.length_a   1.000
_cell.length_b   1.000
_cell.length_c   1.000
_cell.angle_alpha   90.00
_cell.angle_beta   90.00
_cell.angle_gamma   90.00
#
_symmetry.space_group_name_H-M   'P 1'
#
loop_
_entity.id
_entity.type
_entity.pdbx_description
1 polymer ?
#
loop_
_entity_poly.entity_id
_entity_poly.type
_entity_poly.pdbx_seq_one_letter_code
_entity_poly.pdbx_strand_id
1 'polypeptide(L)'
;MAVSRSVRRGLAALAVLVTVSALTTPAGAQEPPPGGTGDTTYRESGLPGRSADAATPGRATAAGENRPVGQQAGYPRQTSLREFPENPDDKAIKLGLTPYHDIAPQLNELQERSDRVSAEVVGQSTQGRDLYLVTLTAPESPAEAARQARWRELIEDDPTAAADNERLAREYKAPVWINANIHGDEWEGTDGALDVIERLATGDDPAEAALLESTRIYLTVTNNPDGRVAGTRANAAGFDVNRDHLTSSQPESRAVRDVLLETQPLVMIDEHGYTGTTLIEPGTPPHGRDYEYDLYIKHAYENALGMERAIGELGHEETARADIPFRDFAPGEWDDWPPIFTPMYSIYHGAVGHTVEVPLRVNRAEYEQLPVEELRRRSSVNRDVADATITSAVEYAEEHRGELLADQIETYRRGWAGEPQRDIPDEYVPGFGEEDRYSAEFPRAYVIPAGEGQRSAPAAARLVDHLVAHDVRVSRAQHTFHLDGQRYRKGSYVVDMHQPKRGLANAMLSAGQDISGDVPRMYDISGWSLGLLWGATVDVATDEAPAVRTAPVAAAGPTGSLPPSPNADLALTLTDGADVQAATYLLERGVEVTRGEDGTLVVPASARSEAATAADRFGVSFTRAGKDSSGTPVAAPVIAAAASADELAVLRGLGFDVRPVSTAVLNDGFDFDGVSALVVSTGLDHDALTADAKRRLQAFLDGGGGVVARGAGGAAFNEAAGLLPVTAVEGRGDANGVVSVTDGEGGVLDRAPGHSFVYAPLWFTGLGEAVTAEQRYTRDPLVSGHWRPGEDVGGPAEAAGEASVVSGVTDDGTRAVLFGTEPMFRDHPKGLYAQVADAVFWTS
;
A
#
# COMPACT_ATOMS: atom_id res chain seq x y z
N MET A 1 16.84 -2.47 78.52
CA MET A 1 18.26 -2.07 78.70
C MET A 1 18.94 -2.44 77.39
N ALA A 2 19.35 -1.49 76.55
CA ALA A 2 20.59 -0.69 76.66
C ALA A 2 21.85 -1.58 76.60
N VAL A 3 22.89 -1.35 75.79
CA VAL A 3 23.24 -0.46 74.66
C VAL A 3 24.69 -0.84 74.28
N SER A 4 25.09 -0.75 72.99
CA SER A 4 26.46 -0.51 72.42
C SER A 4 26.64 -1.35 71.13
N ARG A 5 26.74 -0.79 69.92
CA ARG A 5 27.91 -0.07 69.29
C ARG A 5 29.23 -0.86 69.41
N SER A 6 30.05 -1.12 68.38
CA SER A 6 30.00 -0.94 66.90
C SER A 6 31.20 -1.71 66.28
N VAL A 7 31.36 -1.99 64.98
CA VAL A 7 31.78 -1.08 63.86
C VAL A 7 31.80 -1.85 62.50
N ARG A 8 31.46 -1.15 61.40
CA ARG A 8 31.74 -1.37 59.95
C ARG A 8 32.31 -2.73 59.44
N ARG A 9 31.64 -3.27 58.40
CA ARG A 9 32.26 -3.59 57.09
C ARG A 9 31.37 -3.04 55.97
N GLY A 10 31.97 -2.58 54.88
CA GLY A 10 31.25 -2.01 53.74
C GLY A 10 30.81 -3.07 52.72
N LEU A 11 29.73 -2.76 52.01
CA LEU A 11 29.31 -3.45 50.79
C LEU A 11 29.53 -2.49 49.62
N ALA A 12 30.24 -2.95 48.60
CA ALA A 12 30.29 -2.26 47.32
C ALA A 12 29.04 -2.64 46.53
N ALA A 13 28.22 -1.65 46.17
CA ALA A 13 27.16 -1.85 45.18
C ALA A 13 27.77 -1.71 43.78
N LEU A 14 27.62 -2.73 42.95
CA LEU A 14 27.88 -2.61 41.52
C LEU A 14 26.69 -1.87 40.90
N ALA A 15 26.94 -0.67 40.36
CA ALA A 15 25.94 0.03 39.57
C ALA A 15 25.95 -0.56 38.15
N VAL A 16 24.85 -1.19 37.75
CA VAL A 16 24.57 -1.47 36.34
C VAL A 16 23.86 -0.25 35.79
N LEU A 17 24.54 0.54 34.95
CA LEU A 17 23.87 1.53 34.12
C LEU A 17 23.13 0.78 33.02
N VAL A 18 21.80 0.85 33.02
CA VAL A 18 20.99 0.58 31.84
C VAL A 18 20.82 1.91 31.11
N THR A 19 21.67 2.17 30.12
CA THR A 19 21.48 3.28 29.18
C THR A 19 20.41 2.87 28.16
N VAL A 20 19.17 3.25 28.42
CA VAL A 20 18.10 3.23 27.40
C VAL A 20 18.42 4.32 26.39
N SER A 21 18.94 3.92 25.23
CA SER A 21 19.19 4.81 24.10
C SER A 21 17.97 4.81 23.18
N ALA A 22 16.96 5.61 23.53
CA ALA A 22 15.89 5.93 22.60
C ALA A 22 16.43 6.90 21.54
N LEU A 23 16.81 6.36 20.38
CA LEU A 23 17.19 7.12 19.19
C LEU A 23 16.16 6.85 18.08
N THR A 24 15.02 7.51 18.19
CA THR A 24 14.10 7.72 17.06
C THR A 24 14.71 8.77 16.14
N THR A 25 15.66 8.37 15.29
CA THR A 25 16.15 9.22 14.22
C THR A 25 15.15 9.22 13.05
N PRO A 26 14.58 10.36 12.65
CA PRO A 26 13.82 10.42 11.40
C PRO A 26 14.74 10.09 10.23
N ALA A 27 14.19 9.47 9.18
CA ALA A 27 14.94 9.16 7.97
C ALA A 27 15.44 10.47 7.31
N GLY A 28 16.73 10.74 7.43
CA GLY A 28 17.36 11.92 6.83
C GLY A 28 17.41 11.77 5.32
N ALA A 29 16.67 12.62 4.60
CA ALA A 29 16.83 12.77 3.16
C ALA A 29 18.25 13.28 2.86
N GLN A 30 19.03 12.51 2.09
CA GLN A 30 20.39 12.89 1.71
C GLN A 30 20.45 13.51 0.30
N GLU A 31 21.43 14.39 0.11
CA GLU A 31 21.53 15.39 -0.97
C GLU A 31 21.61 14.81 -2.39
N PRO A 32 21.07 15.52 -3.41
CA PRO A 32 21.41 15.26 -4.81
C PRO A 32 22.85 15.76 -5.12
N PRO A 33 23.60 15.09 -6.01
CA PRO A 33 24.97 15.48 -6.34
C PRO A 33 25.04 16.81 -7.11
N PRO A 34 26.16 17.57 -7.01
CA PRO A 34 26.30 18.88 -7.64
C PRO A 34 26.34 18.78 -9.17
N GLY A 35 25.54 19.62 -9.83
CA GLY A 35 25.24 19.52 -11.25
C GLY A 35 26.44 19.72 -12.20
N GLY A 36 26.56 18.83 -13.18
CA GLY A 36 27.31 19.06 -14.42
C GLY A 36 26.43 19.74 -15.47
N THR A 37 26.84 20.90 -15.99
CA THR A 37 26.07 21.63 -17.01
C THR A 37 26.10 20.91 -18.36
N GLY A 38 25.02 20.19 -18.68
CA GLY A 38 24.80 19.50 -19.95
C GLY A 38 23.45 19.88 -20.57
N ASP A 39 23.49 20.59 -21.70
CA ASP A 39 22.32 21.05 -22.43
C ASP A 39 21.63 19.90 -23.19
N THR A 40 20.61 19.28 -22.57
CA THR A 40 19.73 18.31 -23.24
C THR A 40 18.26 18.62 -22.97
N THR A 41 17.57 19.07 -24.01
CA THR A 41 16.13 19.34 -24.00
C THR A 41 15.32 18.12 -23.60
N TYR A 42 14.78 18.10 -22.39
CA TYR A 42 13.66 17.23 -22.03
C TYR A 42 12.49 17.54 -22.95
N ARG A 43 12.06 16.56 -23.75
CA ARG A 43 10.75 16.61 -24.40
C ARG A 43 9.73 16.05 -23.43
N GLU A 44 8.70 16.84 -23.17
CA GLU A 44 7.50 16.42 -22.43
C GLU A 44 6.90 15.17 -23.10
N SER A 45 7.05 14.01 -22.45
CA SER A 45 6.17 12.85 -22.67
C SER A 45 4.99 13.01 -21.71
N GLY A 46 3.86 13.45 -22.25
CA GLY A 46 2.71 13.84 -21.43
C GLY A 46 2.11 12.72 -20.58
N LEU A 47 1.51 13.15 -19.47
CA LEU A 47 0.54 12.47 -18.61
C LEU A 47 -0.03 11.15 -19.19
N PRO A 48 0.05 10.00 -18.49
CA PRO A 48 -0.65 8.77 -18.86
C PRO A 48 -2.16 8.88 -18.60
N GLY A 49 -2.82 9.78 -19.33
CA GLY A 49 -4.28 9.88 -19.38
C GLY A 49 -4.87 8.82 -20.31
N ARG A 50 -5.02 7.58 -19.84
CA ARG A 50 -5.86 6.56 -20.49
C ARG A 50 -6.36 5.48 -19.53
N SER A 51 -7.54 5.69 -18.98
CA SER A 51 -8.38 4.62 -18.45
C SER A 51 -8.95 3.81 -19.61
N ALA A 52 -8.17 2.86 -20.13
CA ALA A 52 -8.57 2.06 -21.29
C ALA A 52 -7.84 0.71 -21.42
N ASP A 53 -7.71 -0.06 -20.33
CA ASP A 53 -7.43 -1.51 -20.38
C ASP A 53 -8.31 -2.26 -19.38
N ALA A 54 -9.61 -2.30 -19.71
CA ALA A 54 -10.65 -3.04 -18.99
C ALA A 54 -11.13 -4.22 -19.85
N ALA A 55 -10.26 -5.21 -20.07
CA ALA A 55 -10.57 -6.37 -20.90
C ALA A 55 -9.74 -7.61 -20.51
N THR A 56 -10.21 -8.34 -19.48
CA THR A 56 -9.66 -9.63 -19.01
C THR A 56 -8.28 -9.52 -18.32
N PRO A 57 -7.92 -10.39 -17.35
CA PRO A 57 -6.54 -10.52 -16.89
C PRO A 57 -5.73 -11.16 -18.02
N GLY A 58 -5.21 -10.31 -18.90
CA GLY A 58 -4.23 -10.65 -19.90
C GLY A 58 -3.10 -9.66 -19.76
N ARG A 59 -1.96 -10.13 -19.26
CA ARG A 59 -0.67 -9.43 -19.13
C ARG A 59 -0.63 -8.01 -19.67
N ALA A 60 -0.31 -7.06 -18.79
CA ALA A 60 0.21 -5.76 -19.18
C ALA A 60 1.52 -5.92 -19.98
N THR A 61 1.41 -6.17 -21.29
CA THR A 61 2.57 -6.46 -22.12
C THR A 61 3.47 -5.24 -22.20
N ALA A 62 4.65 -5.34 -21.59
CA ALA A 62 5.74 -4.37 -21.70
C ALA A 62 6.29 -4.37 -23.15
N ALA A 63 5.52 -3.75 -24.05
CA ALA A 63 5.68 -3.81 -25.50
C ALA A 63 6.85 -2.99 -26.05
N GLY A 64 7.78 -2.56 -25.20
CA GLY A 64 8.92 -1.72 -25.57
C GLY A 64 9.83 -2.42 -26.57
N GLU A 65 10.52 -3.48 -26.14
CA GLU A 65 11.54 -4.16 -26.96
C GLU A 65 11.51 -5.70 -26.84
N ASN A 66 10.86 -6.25 -25.79
CA ASN A 66 10.70 -7.69 -25.54
C ASN A 66 9.89 -8.40 -26.63
N ARG A 67 10.31 -9.63 -27.02
CA ARG A 67 9.65 -10.39 -28.12
C ARG A 67 9.43 -11.86 -27.77
N PRO A 68 8.18 -12.34 -27.70
CA PRO A 68 7.88 -13.77 -27.59
C PRO A 68 8.47 -14.57 -28.76
N VAL A 69 9.10 -15.70 -28.45
CA VAL A 69 9.76 -16.57 -29.43
C VAL A 69 8.71 -17.55 -30.01
N GLY A 70 7.96 -17.06 -30.99
CA GLY A 70 6.91 -17.82 -31.66
C GLY A 70 5.57 -17.80 -30.92
N GLN A 71 4.71 -18.79 -31.19
CA GLN A 71 3.42 -18.96 -30.51
C GLN A 71 3.49 -20.14 -29.55
N GLN A 72 4.11 -19.93 -28.39
CA GLN A 72 4.25 -20.95 -27.35
C GLN A 72 3.09 -20.85 -26.35
N ALA A 73 2.13 -21.77 -26.47
CA ALA A 73 1.00 -21.91 -25.53
C ALA A 73 1.22 -23.02 -24.49
N GLY A 74 2.36 -23.71 -24.55
CA GLY A 74 2.84 -24.67 -23.56
C GLY A 74 3.86 -24.04 -22.61
N TYR A 75 4.72 -24.87 -22.01
CA TYR A 75 5.97 -24.46 -21.36
C TYR A 75 7.13 -25.27 -21.97
N PRO A 76 8.32 -24.67 -22.20
CA PRO A 76 8.69 -23.32 -21.83
C PRO A 76 8.04 -22.24 -22.72
N ARG A 77 7.95 -21.03 -22.19
CA ARG A 77 7.56 -19.79 -22.90
C ARG A 77 8.77 -18.87 -22.97
N GLN A 78 9.40 -18.85 -24.11
CA GLN A 78 10.62 -18.11 -24.35
C GLN A 78 10.30 -16.69 -24.81
N THR A 79 10.94 -15.71 -24.16
CA THR A 79 10.94 -14.31 -24.59
C THR A 79 12.38 -13.90 -24.85
N SER A 80 12.64 -13.30 -26.01
CA SER A 80 13.84 -12.51 -26.21
C SER A 80 13.69 -11.25 -25.36
N LEU A 81 14.36 -11.25 -24.22
CA LEU A 81 14.30 -10.18 -23.24
C LEU A 81 15.13 -8.98 -23.69
N ARG A 82 14.66 -7.80 -23.34
CA ARG A 82 15.36 -6.53 -23.51
C ARG A 82 16.60 -6.48 -22.63
N GLU A 83 17.75 -6.30 -23.26
CA GLU A 83 19.01 -6.03 -22.56
C GLU A 83 19.14 -4.52 -22.31
N PHE A 84 19.38 -4.16 -21.06
CA PHE A 84 19.61 -2.76 -20.67
C PHE A 84 21.10 -2.40 -20.82
N PRO A 85 21.45 -1.14 -21.12
CA PRO A 85 22.85 -0.73 -21.18
C PRO A 85 23.58 -0.95 -19.84
N GLU A 86 24.87 -1.28 -19.93
CA GLU A 86 25.77 -1.36 -18.76
C GLU A 86 25.67 -0.10 -17.89
N ASN A 87 25.36 -0.29 -16.61
CA ASN A 87 25.33 0.78 -15.63
C ASN A 87 26.40 0.54 -14.54
N PRO A 88 27.56 1.22 -14.60
CA PRO A 88 28.62 1.04 -13.62
C PRO A 88 28.29 1.63 -12.23
N ASP A 89 27.23 2.43 -12.13
CA ASP A 89 26.76 3.02 -10.87
C ASP A 89 25.73 2.12 -10.13
N ASP A 90 25.40 0.95 -10.68
CA ASP A 90 24.52 -0.04 -10.04
C ASP A 90 25.13 -0.53 -8.71
N LYS A 91 24.40 -0.30 -7.61
CA LYS A 91 24.89 -0.56 -6.25
C LYS A 91 25.16 -2.04 -5.96
N ALA A 92 24.54 -2.98 -6.69
CA ALA A 92 24.81 -4.41 -6.55
C ALA A 92 26.27 -4.80 -6.86
N ILE A 93 26.95 -4.05 -7.75
CA ILE A 93 28.31 -4.34 -8.21
C ILE A 93 29.33 -4.31 -7.04
N LYS A 94 29.16 -3.38 -6.10
CA LYS A 94 30.05 -3.27 -4.92
C LYS A 94 29.98 -4.54 -4.08
N LEU A 95 28.77 -5.05 -3.90
CA LEU A 95 28.45 -6.27 -3.13
C LEU A 95 28.91 -7.56 -3.83
N GLY A 96 29.34 -7.48 -5.10
CA GLY A 96 29.70 -8.66 -5.89
C GLY A 96 28.49 -9.47 -6.37
N LEU A 97 27.32 -8.85 -6.37
CA LEU A 97 26.04 -9.41 -6.81
C LEU A 97 25.75 -9.00 -8.26
N THR A 98 24.78 -9.67 -8.87
CA THR A 98 24.38 -9.47 -10.27
C THR A 98 23.73 -8.09 -10.44
N PRO A 99 24.32 -7.19 -11.27
CA PRO A 99 23.71 -5.90 -11.57
C PRO A 99 22.49 -6.09 -12.47
N TYR A 100 21.56 -5.14 -12.42
CA TYR A 100 20.27 -5.26 -13.12
C TYR A 100 20.41 -5.48 -14.64
N HIS A 101 21.42 -4.87 -15.27
CA HIS A 101 21.67 -4.98 -16.70
C HIS A 101 22.15 -6.38 -17.15
N ASP A 102 22.72 -7.19 -16.25
CA ASP A 102 23.19 -8.55 -16.54
C ASP A 102 22.10 -9.62 -16.37
N ILE A 103 20.97 -9.30 -15.71
CA ILE A 103 19.87 -10.25 -15.46
C ILE A 103 19.26 -10.74 -16.79
N ALA A 104 18.89 -9.83 -17.69
CA ALA A 104 18.28 -10.21 -18.98
C ALA A 104 19.23 -11.04 -19.87
N PRO A 105 20.52 -10.71 -20.04
CA PRO A 105 21.50 -11.58 -20.70
C PRO A 105 21.56 -13.00 -20.13
N GLN A 106 21.64 -13.15 -18.79
CA GLN A 106 21.66 -14.47 -18.14
C GLN A 106 20.38 -15.28 -18.43
N LEU A 107 19.21 -14.65 -18.28
CA LEU A 107 17.92 -15.28 -18.55
C LEU A 107 17.71 -15.60 -20.05
N ASN A 108 18.26 -14.79 -20.96
CA ASN A 108 18.30 -15.10 -22.39
C ASN A 108 19.14 -16.35 -22.66
N GLU A 109 20.36 -16.46 -22.10
CA GLU A 109 21.23 -17.63 -22.28
C GLU A 109 20.61 -18.91 -21.70
N LEU A 110 20.02 -18.83 -20.52
CA LEU A 110 19.34 -19.96 -19.87
C LEU A 110 18.16 -20.49 -20.69
N GLN A 111 17.36 -19.61 -21.27
CA GLN A 111 16.26 -19.99 -22.17
C GLN A 111 16.77 -20.68 -23.46
N GLU A 112 17.97 -20.37 -23.95
CA GLU A 112 18.56 -21.06 -25.11
C GLU A 112 19.11 -22.46 -24.75
N ARG A 113 19.56 -22.65 -23.50
CA ARG A 113 20.24 -23.87 -23.03
C ARG A 113 19.33 -24.88 -22.32
N SER A 114 18.15 -24.48 -21.85
CA SER A 114 17.22 -25.33 -21.08
C SER A 114 15.81 -25.34 -21.68
N ASP A 115 15.16 -26.50 -21.65
CA ASP A 115 13.73 -26.63 -21.97
C ASP A 115 12.81 -26.50 -20.73
N ARG A 116 13.37 -26.21 -19.56
CA ARG A 116 12.64 -26.05 -18.29
C ARG A 116 12.34 -24.59 -17.92
N VAL A 117 12.95 -23.63 -18.61
CA VAL A 117 12.94 -22.20 -18.25
C VAL A 117 12.06 -21.39 -19.18
N SER A 118 11.20 -20.56 -18.60
CA SER A 118 10.48 -19.49 -19.27
C SER A 118 10.86 -18.18 -18.60
N ALA A 119 11.24 -17.14 -19.35
CA ALA A 119 11.43 -15.80 -18.78
C ALA A 119 10.55 -14.80 -19.52
N GLU A 120 9.75 -14.05 -18.78
CA GLU A 120 8.68 -13.22 -19.31
C GLU A 120 8.60 -11.89 -18.53
N VAL A 121 8.22 -10.80 -19.17
CA VAL A 121 8.07 -9.49 -18.50
C VAL A 121 6.62 -9.28 -18.09
N VAL A 122 6.40 -9.06 -16.78
CA VAL A 122 5.07 -8.95 -16.17
C VAL A 122 4.64 -7.52 -15.87
N GLY A 123 5.59 -6.58 -15.90
CA GLY A 123 5.33 -5.15 -15.72
C GLY A 123 6.59 -4.33 -15.96
N GLN A 124 6.47 -3.03 -15.77
CA GLN A 124 7.61 -2.12 -15.75
C GLN A 124 7.57 -1.24 -14.51
N SER A 125 8.75 -0.91 -13.98
CA SER A 125 8.91 0.01 -12.86
C SER A 125 8.55 1.44 -13.24
N THR A 126 8.53 2.31 -12.23
CA THR A 126 8.34 3.76 -12.36
C THR A 126 9.29 4.42 -13.38
N GLN A 127 10.55 3.96 -13.50
CA GLN A 127 11.52 4.42 -14.51
C GLN A 127 11.56 3.56 -15.79
N GLY A 128 10.67 2.58 -15.94
CA GLY A 128 10.56 1.76 -17.16
C GLY A 128 11.59 0.63 -17.26
N ARG A 129 12.10 0.12 -16.12
CA ARG A 129 12.84 -1.15 -16.04
C ARG A 129 11.84 -2.31 -16.05
N ASP A 130 12.19 -3.39 -16.71
CA ASP A 130 11.32 -4.57 -16.83
C ASP A 130 11.34 -5.41 -15.54
N LEU A 131 10.16 -5.82 -15.06
CA LEU A 131 10.00 -6.80 -13.98
C LEU A 131 9.94 -8.20 -14.61
N TYR A 132 10.96 -9.01 -14.34
CA TYR A 132 11.09 -10.36 -14.90
C TYR A 132 10.43 -11.42 -14.00
N LEU A 133 9.52 -12.20 -14.58
CA LEU A 133 9.00 -13.43 -14.01
C LEU A 133 9.65 -14.62 -14.72
N VAL A 134 10.32 -15.48 -13.96
CA VAL A 134 10.84 -16.76 -14.44
C VAL A 134 9.90 -17.88 -14.02
N THR A 135 9.57 -18.80 -14.93
CA THR A 135 8.84 -20.04 -14.62
C THR A 135 9.75 -21.24 -14.87
N LEU A 136 9.94 -22.05 -13.82
CA LEU A 136 10.66 -23.34 -13.86
C LEU A 136 9.66 -24.48 -13.77
N THR A 137 9.64 -25.35 -14.79
CA THR A 137 8.82 -26.57 -14.77
C THR A 137 9.26 -27.56 -15.85
N ALA A 138 8.99 -28.86 -15.67
CA ALA A 138 9.23 -29.85 -16.73
C ALA A 138 8.33 -29.55 -17.95
N PRO A 139 8.84 -29.70 -19.20
CA PRO A 139 8.15 -29.27 -20.42
C PRO A 139 6.67 -29.68 -20.50
N GLU A 140 5.82 -28.74 -20.91
CA GLU A 140 4.38 -28.95 -21.04
C GLU A 140 3.89 -28.65 -22.45
N SER A 141 3.12 -29.56 -23.05
CA SER A 141 2.40 -29.26 -24.28
C SER A 141 1.33 -28.18 -24.04
N PRO A 142 0.87 -27.46 -25.09
CA PRO A 142 -0.26 -26.54 -24.98
C PRO A 142 -1.54 -27.16 -24.38
N ALA A 143 -1.74 -28.47 -24.53
CA ALA A 143 -2.89 -29.17 -23.97
C ALA A 143 -2.74 -29.50 -22.47
N GLU A 144 -1.51 -29.56 -21.96
CA GLU A 144 -1.19 -29.65 -20.53
C GLU A 144 -1.28 -28.29 -19.87
N ALA A 145 -0.61 -27.28 -20.43
CA ALA A 145 -0.66 -25.92 -19.89
C ALA A 145 -2.11 -25.38 -19.81
N ALA A 146 -2.91 -25.58 -20.85
CA ALA A 146 -4.34 -25.22 -20.85
C ALA A 146 -5.20 -26.11 -19.93
N ARG A 147 -4.74 -27.32 -19.56
CA ARG A 147 -5.42 -28.18 -18.57
C ARG A 147 -5.17 -27.69 -17.15
N GLN A 148 -3.93 -27.32 -16.83
CA GLN A 148 -3.58 -26.69 -15.56
C GLN A 148 -4.37 -25.38 -15.36
N ALA A 149 -4.45 -24.52 -16.39
CA ALA A 149 -5.22 -23.27 -16.32
C ALA A 149 -6.73 -23.49 -16.02
N ARG A 150 -7.36 -24.48 -16.69
CA ARG A 150 -8.77 -24.85 -16.39
C ARG A 150 -8.96 -25.48 -15.01
N TRP A 151 -7.91 -26.10 -14.45
CA TRP A 151 -7.97 -26.63 -13.09
C TRP A 151 -7.84 -25.52 -12.04
N ARG A 152 -6.96 -24.55 -12.25
CA ARG A 152 -6.90 -23.30 -11.47
C ARG A 152 -8.27 -22.61 -11.42
N GLU A 153 -8.87 -22.36 -12.59
CA GLU A 153 -10.23 -21.82 -12.71
C GLU A 153 -11.29 -22.67 -11.98
N LEU A 154 -11.22 -24.01 -12.11
CA LEU A 154 -12.17 -24.90 -11.43
C LEU A 154 -12.02 -24.87 -9.89
N ILE A 155 -10.79 -24.78 -9.37
CA ILE A 155 -10.52 -24.67 -7.92
C ILE A 155 -11.24 -23.46 -7.34
N GLU A 156 -11.21 -22.32 -8.04
CA GLU A 156 -11.82 -21.08 -7.56
C GLU A 156 -13.34 -20.95 -7.86
N ASP A 157 -13.78 -21.33 -9.06
CA ASP A 157 -15.18 -21.12 -9.50
C ASP A 157 -16.13 -22.25 -9.11
N ASP A 158 -15.65 -23.49 -8.99
CA ASP A 158 -16.42 -24.65 -8.51
C ASP A 158 -15.55 -25.59 -7.65
N PRO A 159 -15.14 -25.14 -6.45
CA PRO A 159 -14.30 -25.93 -5.55
C PRO A 159 -14.92 -27.27 -5.15
N THR A 160 -16.26 -27.42 -5.21
CA THR A 160 -16.90 -28.71 -4.95
C THR A 160 -16.58 -29.70 -6.08
N ALA A 161 -16.71 -29.29 -7.34
CA ALA A 161 -16.29 -30.11 -8.47
C ALA A 161 -14.76 -30.28 -8.55
N ALA A 162 -13.97 -29.33 -8.02
CA ALA A 162 -12.52 -29.48 -7.90
C ALA A 162 -12.13 -30.57 -6.89
N ALA A 163 -12.74 -30.59 -5.70
CA ALA A 163 -12.50 -31.60 -4.66
C ALA A 163 -12.83 -33.03 -5.13
N ASP A 164 -13.92 -33.20 -5.89
CA ASP A 164 -14.31 -34.50 -6.47
C ASP A 164 -13.45 -34.93 -7.67
N ASN A 165 -12.52 -34.07 -8.16
CA ASN A 165 -11.77 -34.32 -9.39
C ASN A 165 -10.47 -35.10 -9.11
N GLU A 166 -10.57 -36.44 -9.05
CA GLU A 166 -9.41 -37.33 -8.89
C GLU A 166 -8.25 -37.06 -9.86
N ARG A 167 -8.52 -36.54 -11.07
CA ARG A 167 -7.47 -36.27 -12.05
C ARG A 167 -6.72 -34.99 -11.69
N LEU A 168 -7.42 -33.95 -11.28
CA LEU A 168 -6.84 -32.72 -10.74
C LEU A 168 -5.95 -33.05 -9.54
N ALA A 169 -6.46 -33.78 -8.55
CA ALA A 169 -5.70 -34.16 -7.34
C ALA A 169 -4.39 -34.93 -7.62
N ARG A 170 -4.28 -35.62 -8.77
CA ARG A 170 -3.07 -36.37 -9.17
C ARG A 170 -2.15 -35.62 -10.13
N GLU A 171 -2.69 -34.80 -11.02
CA GLU A 171 -1.95 -34.17 -12.14
C GLU A 171 -1.84 -32.65 -12.04
N TYR A 172 -2.50 -31.98 -11.10
CA TYR A 172 -2.32 -30.54 -10.89
C TYR A 172 -0.91 -30.29 -10.37
N LYS A 173 -0.12 -29.48 -11.09
CA LYS A 173 1.23 -29.12 -10.65
C LYS A 173 1.13 -28.06 -9.55
N ALA A 174 1.86 -28.22 -8.45
CA ALA A 174 1.91 -27.24 -7.37
C ALA A 174 2.47 -25.88 -7.86
N PRO A 175 1.70 -24.79 -7.84
CA PRO A 175 2.27 -23.46 -8.06
C PRO A 175 2.98 -22.98 -6.77
N VAL A 176 4.27 -22.66 -6.88
CA VAL A 176 5.06 -22.04 -5.81
C VAL A 176 5.61 -20.72 -6.34
N TRP A 177 5.54 -19.65 -5.56
CA TRP A 177 5.99 -18.33 -6.02
C TRP A 177 6.97 -17.68 -5.05
N ILE A 178 8.08 -17.19 -5.59
CA ILE A 178 9.11 -16.44 -4.89
C ILE A 178 9.09 -15.01 -5.44
N ASN A 179 8.96 -14.05 -4.55
CA ASN A 179 9.14 -12.64 -4.85
C ASN A 179 10.45 -12.17 -4.22
N ALA A 180 11.32 -11.52 -4.98
CA ALA A 180 12.62 -11.06 -4.50
C ALA A 180 12.77 -9.56 -4.67
N ASN A 181 13.47 -8.93 -3.72
CA ASN A 181 13.96 -7.56 -3.86
C ASN A 181 12.83 -6.54 -4.12
N ILE A 182 11.75 -6.65 -3.34
CA ILE A 182 10.66 -5.67 -3.23
C ILE A 182 11.13 -4.36 -2.56
N HIS A 183 12.05 -4.48 -1.61
CA HIS A 183 12.86 -3.37 -1.15
C HIS A 183 14.15 -3.33 -1.99
N GLY A 184 14.46 -2.19 -2.58
CA GLY A 184 15.59 -2.10 -3.50
C GLY A 184 16.96 -2.29 -2.84
N ASP A 185 17.14 -1.83 -1.59
CA ASP A 185 18.40 -1.94 -0.84
C ASP A 185 18.56 -3.28 -0.07
N GLU A 186 17.89 -4.32 -0.55
CA GLU A 186 17.88 -5.69 -0.02
C GLU A 186 18.11 -6.65 -1.21
N TRP A 187 19.38 -6.86 -1.58
CA TRP A 187 19.74 -7.34 -2.92
C TRP A 187 19.79 -8.86 -3.07
N GLU A 188 20.09 -9.58 -2.00
CA GLU A 188 20.57 -10.97 -2.08
C GLU A 188 19.50 -11.98 -2.49
N GLY A 189 18.22 -11.72 -2.19
CA GLY A 189 17.11 -12.58 -2.64
C GLY A 189 17.06 -12.75 -4.17
N THR A 190 17.46 -11.72 -4.93
CA THR A 190 17.59 -11.81 -6.41
C THR A 190 18.65 -12.82 -6.83
N ASP A 191 19.81 -12.80 -6.18
CA ASP A 191 20.94 -13.65 -6.55
C ASP A 191 20.77 -15.09 -6.03
N GLY A 192 20.09 -15.29 -4.89
CA GLY A 192 19.62 -16.60 -4.45
C GLY A 192 18.57 -17.19 -5.40
N ALA A 193 17.60 -16.38 -5.85
CA ALA A 193 16.65 -16.80 -6.87
C ALA A 193 17.32 -17.18 -8.20
N LEU A 194 18.35 -16.44 -8.64
CA LEU A 194 19.12 -16.75 -9.84
C LEU A 194 19.91 -18.07 -9.72
N ASP A 195 20.42 -18.41 -8.53
CA ASP A 195 21.09 -19.70 -8.28
C ASP A 195 20.13 -20.88 -8.36
N VAL A 196 18.95 -20.77 -7.73
CA VAL A 196 17.87 -21.77 -7.86
C VAL A 196 17.45 -21.92 -9.32
N ILE A 197 17.36 -20.82 -10.08
CA ILE A 197 17.06 -20.82 -11.51
C ILE A 197 18.13 -21.58 -12.31
N GLU A 198 19.41 -21.23 -12.22
CA GLU A 198 20.49 -21.92 -12.98
C GLU A 198 20.56 -23.41 -12.60
N ARG A 199 20.45 -23.73 -11.30
CA ARG A 199 20.48 -25.11 -10.79
C ARG A 199 19.35 -25.95 -11.38
N LEU A 200 18.09 -25.55 -11.20
CA LEU A 200 16.94 -26.34 -11.67
C LEU A 200 16.81 -26.36 -13.20
N ALA A 201 17.28 -25.29 -13.87
CA ALA A 201 17.32 -25.20 -15.33
C ALA A 201 18.32 -26.17 -15.97
N THR A 202 19.51 -26.33 -15.37
CA THR A 202 20.65 -27.01 -15.99
C THR A 202 21.09 -28.29 -15.28
N GLY A 203 20.55 -28.56 -14.09
CA GLY A 203 20.87 -29.69 -13.24
C GLY A 203 20.41 -31.05 -13.76
N ASP A 204 21.26 -32.05 -13.55
CA ASP A 204 21.06 -33.46 -13.87
C ASP A 204 20.53 -34.28 -12.67
N ASP A 205 20.16 -33.66 -11.54
CA ASP A 205 19.66 -34.39 -10.37
C ASP A 205 18.26 -34.99 -10.65
N PRO A 206 18.08 -36.33 -10.53
CA PRO A 206 16.78 -36.96 -10.72
C PRO A 206 15.69 -36.50 -9.75
N ALA A 207 16.04 -36.02 -8.54
CA ALA A 207 15.09 -35.51 -7.56
C ALA A 207 14.54 -34.14 -8.00
N GLU A 208 15.42 -33.20 -8.36
CA GLU A 208 15.03 -31.90 -8.90
C GLU A 208 14.23 -32.04 -10.21
N ALA A 209 14.62 -32.98 -11.08
CA ALA A 209 13.87 -33.27 -12.31
C ALA A 209 12.45 -33.79 -12.01
N ALA A 210 12.30 -34.69 -11.03
CA ALA A 210 10.99 -35.21 -10.62
C ALA A 210 10.12 -34.13 -9.95
N LEU A 211 10.72 -33.24 -9.15
CA LEU A 211 10.05 -32.10 -8.54
C LEU A 211 9.44 -31.18 -9.63
N LEU A 212 10.16 -30.92 -10.72
CA LEU A 212 9.63 -30.12 -11.83
C LEU A 212 8.53 -30.83 -12.66
N GLU A 213 8.36 -32.15 -12.52
CA GLU A 213 7.20 -32.87 -13.07
C GLU A 213 5.93 -32.60 -12.26
N SER A 214 6.04 -32.42 -10.93
CA SER A 214 4.91 -32.17 -10.01
C SER A 214 4.71 -30.70 -9.60
N THR A 215 5.64 -29.80 -9.91
CA THR A 215 5.66 -28.40 -9.46
C THR A 215 5.88 -27.40 -10.61
N ARG A 216 5.38 -26.18 -10.44
CA ARG A 216 5.71 -24.99 -11.22
C ARG A 216 6.20 -23.91 -10.27
N ILE A 217 7.47 -23.56 -10.38
CA ILE A 217 8.10 -22.54 -9.55
C ILE A 217 8.11 -21.24 -10.36
N TYR A 218 7.59 -20.18 -9.78
CA TYR A 218 7.58 -18.83 -10.35
C TYR A 218 8.51 -17.95 -9.52
N LEU A 219 9.37 -17.16 -10.16
CA LEU A 219 10.30 -16.26 -9.47
C LEU A 219 10.21 -14.85 -10.07
N THR A 220 9.74 -13.88 -9.29
CA THR A 220 9.89 -12.46 -9.59
C THR A 220 11.31 -12.06 -9.21
N VAL A 221 12.22 -12.00 -10.19
CA VAL A 221 13.67 -11.92 -9.96
C VAL A 221 14.06 -10.60 -9.26
N THR A 222 13.36 -9.51 -9.56
CA THR A 222 13.44 -8.23 -8.85
C THR A 222 12.10 -7.51 -8.99
N ASN A 223 11.43 -7.22 -7.88
CA ASN A 223 10.19 -6.46 -7.88
C ASN A 223 10.44 -4.94 -7.96
N ASN A 224 11.48 -4.43 -7.28
CA ASN A 224 11.84 -3.01 -7.28
C ASN A 224 13.22 -2.77 -7.93
N PRO A 225 13.35 -2.94 -9.26
CA PRO A 225 14.63 -2.78 -9.97
C PRO A 225 15.15 -1.33 -9.97
N ASP A 226 14.27 -0.34 -9.78
CA ASP A 226 14.67 1.06 -9.66
C ASP A 226 15.41 1.32 -8.35
N GLY A 227 14.82 0.87 -7.24
CA GLY A 227 15.46 0.92 -5.93
C GLY A 227 16.71 0.05 -5.87
N ARG A 228 16.72 -1.13 -6.53
CA ARG A 228 17.90 -2.02 -6.61
C ARG A 228 19.12 -1.30 -7.18
N VAL A 229 18.94 -0.64 -8.32
CA VAL A 229 20.01 0.09 -9.01
C VAL A 229 20.45 1.31 -8.20
N ALA A 230 19.52 2.03 -7.58
CA ALA A 230 19.82 3.23 -6.78
C ALA A 230 20.41 2.91 -5.39
N GLY A 231 20.16 1.71 -4.86
CA GLY A 231 20.41 1.33 -3.47
C GLY A 231 19.48 2.03 -2.48
N THR A 232 18.19 2.10 -2.82
CA THR A 232 17.14 2.67 -1.97
C THR A 232 16.05 1.63 -1.69
N ARG A 233 15.57 1.57 -0.44
CA ARG A 233 14.45 0.70 -0.05
C ARG A 233 13.21 0.93 -0.93
N ALA A 234 12.80 2.19 -1.03
CA ALA A 234 11.64 2.62 -1.80
C ALA A 234 11.86 2.51 -3.32
N ASN A 235 10.76 2.49 -4.09
CA ASN A 235 10.81 2.62 -5.55
C ASN A 235 11.18 4.05 -5.97
N ALA A 236 11.31 4.31 -7.28
CA ALA A 236 11.66 5.64 -7.78
C ALA A 236 10.59 6.72 -7.57
N ALA A 237 9.36 6.35 -7.19
CA ALA A 237 8.33 7.29 -6.75
C ALA A 237 8.45 7.63 -5.25
N GLY A 238 9.31 6.93 -4.50
CA GLY A 238 9.55 7.12 -3.06
C GLY A 238 8.59 6.32 -2.16
N PHE A 239 7.86 5.35 -2.70
CA PHE A 239 6.97 4.47 -1.95
C PHE A 239 7.70 3.22 -1.45
N ASP A 240 7.39 2.78 -0.23
CA ASP A 240 7.69 1.41 0.21
C ASP A 240 6.66 0.47 -0.44
N VAL A 241 7.12 -0.38 -1.36
CA VAL A 241 6.25 -1.26 -2.16
C VAL A 241 5.63 -2.35 -1.28
N ASN A 242 6.35 -2.83 -0.25
CA ASN A 242 5.82 -3.77 0.74
C ASN A 242 4.92 -3.08 1.78
N ARG A 243 4.30 -1.94 1.42
CA ARG A 243 3.24 -1.26 2.18
C ARG A 243 2.05 -0.87 1.30
N ASP A 244 2.06 -1.27 0.03
CA ASP A 244 1.14 -0.79 -1.00
C ASP A 244 0.21 -1.88 -1.56
N HIS A 245 0.36 -3.18 -1.26
CA HIS A 245 -0.39 -4.23 -1.97
C HIS A 245 -1.90 -3.98 -2.04
N LEU A 246 -2.57 -3.69 -0.92
CA LEU A 246 -4.02 -3.46 -0.93
C LEU A 246 -4.46 -2.12 -1.54
N THR A 247 -3.59 -1.09 -1.60
CA THR A 247 -3.88 0.17 -2.32
C THR A 247 -3.54 0.05 -3.81
N SER A 248 -2.52 -0.74 -4.16
CA SER A 248 -1.98 -0.92 -5.50
C SER A 248 -1.71 0.40 -6.24
N SER A 249 -1.20 1.41 -5.52
CA SER A 249 -0.86 2.72 -6.10
C SER A 249 0.31 2.63 -7.08
N GLN A 250 1.30 1.79 -6.80
CA GLN A 250 2.54 1.69 -7.58
C GLN A 250 2.44 0.70 -8.74
N PRO A 251 3.18 0.92 -9.86
CA PRO A 251 3.19 -0.01 -10.97
C PRO A 251 3.83 -1.36 -10.60
N GLU A 252 4.82 -1.37 -9.70
CA GLU A 252 5.48 -2.58 -9.20
C GLU A 252 4.49 -3.46 -8.40
N SER A 253 3.72 -2.85 -7.48
CA SER A 253 2.67 -3.54 -6.70
C SER A 253 1.59 -4.17 -7.59
N ARG A 254 1.14 -3.44 -8.62
CA ARG A 254 0.13 -3.92 -9.57
C ARG A 254 0.62 -5.11 -10.37
N ALA A 255 1.85 -5.07 -10.86
CA ALA A 255 2.44 -6.20 -11.58
C ALA A 255 2.56 -7.45 -10.71
N VAL A 256 3.00 -7.32 -9.45
CA VAL A 256 3.17 -8.45 -8.52
C VAL A 256 1.84 -8.99 -7.99
N ARG A 257 0.82 -8.14 -7.79
CA ARG A 257 -0.56 -8.59 -7.59
C ARG A 257 -1.05 -9.42 -8.77
N ASP A 258 -0.82 -8.96 -10.00
CA ASP A 258 -1.29 -9.66 -11.20
C ASP A 258 -0.55 -11.01 -11.38
N VAL A 259 0.74 -11.11 -11.00
CA VAL A 259 1.45 -12.40 -10.91
C VAL A 259 0.80 -13.34 -9.90
N LEU A 260 0.44 -12.86 -8.70
CA LEU A 260 -0.23 -13.66 -7.68
C LEU A 260 -1.55 -14.23 -8.22
N LEU A 261 -2.38 -13.38 -8.85
CA LEU A 261 -3.64 -13.76 -9.47
C LEU A 261 -3.46 -14.76 -10.64
N GLU A 262 -2.47 -14.53 -11.52
CA GLU A 262 -2.20 -15.44 -12.64
C GLU A 262 -1.65 -16.81 -12.18
N THR A 263 -0.86 -16.85 -11.11
CA THR A 263 -0.17 -18.07 -10.64
C THR A 263 -1.00 -18.89 -9.63
N GLN A 264 -1.82 -18.24 -8.81
CA GLN A 264 -2.59 -18.84 -7.70
C GLN A 264 -1.74 -19.78 -6.83
N PRO A 265 -0.68 -19.27 -6.16
CA PRO A 265 0.30 -20.08 -5.47
C PRO A 265 -0.31 -20.87 -4.31
N LEU A 266 0.27 -22.04 -4.01
CA LEU A 266 0.03 -22.79 -2.77
C LEU A 266 0.99 -22.35 -1.66
N VAL A 267 2.23 -22.01 -2.03
CA VAL A 267 3.26 -21.46 -1.14
C VAL A 267 3.85 -20.21 -1.79
N MET A 268 4.05 -19.17 -0.99
CA MET A 268 4.61 -17.89 -1.40
C MET A 268 5.73 -17.47 -0.43
N ILE A 269 6.87 -17.00 -0.95
CA ILE A 269 7.94 -16.39 -0.16
C ILE A 269 8.24 -14.98 -0.70
N ASP A 270 8.39 -14.01 0.19
CA ASP A 270 8.98 -12.70 -0.09
C ASP A 270 10.36 -12.62 0.58
N GLU A 271 11.43 -12.43 -0.21
CA GLU A 271 12.82 -12.42 0.25
C GLU A 271 13.33 -10.99 0.50
N HIS A 272 13.76 -10.74 1.75
CA HIS A 272 14.03 -9.43 2.38
C HIS A 272 15.36 -9.37 3.15
N GLY A 273 15.71 -8.19 3.68
CA GLY A 273 16.76 -8.01 4.70
C GLY A 273 16.67 -6.68 5.49
N TYR A 274 17.18 -6.54 6.72
CA TYR A 274 17.99 -7.47 7.48
C TYR A 274 17.74 -7.29 8.98
N THR A 275 17.43 -8.41 9.64
CA THR A 275 17.02 -8.50 11.05
C THR A 275 18.15 -8.90 12.02
N GLY A 276 19.35 -9.25 11.53
CA GLY A 276 20.51 -9.63 12.35
C GLY A 276 20.57 -11.14 12.64
N THR A 277 19.45 -11.74 13.03
CA THR A 277 19.15 -13.17 12.86
C THR A 277 18.32 -13.33 11.60
N THR A 278 18.33 -14.47 10.91
CA THR A 278 17.32 -14.75 9.87
C THR A 278 15.94 -14.78 10.51
N LEU A 279 14.98 -13.99 10.03
CA LEU A 279 13.57 -14.06 10.47
C LEU A 279 12.73 -14.80 9.43
N ILE A 280 11.84 -15.68 9.90
CA ILE A 280 10.98 -16.52 9.03
C ILE A 280 9.57 -16.54 9.63
N GLU A 281 8.59 -15.97 8.94
CA GLU A 281 7.19 -16.01 9.37
C GLU A 281 6.61 -17.43 9.41
N PRO A 282 5.60 -17.74 10.26
CA PRO A 282 4.45 -16.91 10.65
C PRO A 282 4.71 -15.80 11.68
N GLY A 283 3.84 -14.77 11.64
CA GLY A 283 3.87 -13.58 12.50
C GLY A 283 3.34 -13.81 13.93
N THR A 284 3.50 -12.80 14.79
CA THR A 284 2.84 -12.71 16.11
C THR A 284 1.38 -12.26 15.96
N PRO A 285 0.49 -12.52 16.93
CA PRO A 285 -0.79 -11.82 16.99
C PRO A 285 -0.57 -10.29 17.12
N PRO A 286 -1.48 -9.43 16.60
CA PRO A 286 -2.81 -9.80 16.12
C PRO A 286 -2.80 -10.40 14.72
N HIS A 287 -3.69 -11.36 14.45
CA HIS A 287 -3.76 -12.03 13.15
C HIS A 287 -4.90 -11.51 12.29
N GLY A 288 -4.67 -11.46 10.97
CA GLY A 288 -5.68 -11.00 10.00
C GLY A 288 -7.00 -11.76 10.15
N ARG A 289 -8.00 -11.10 10.77
CA ARG A 289 -9.29 -11.70 11.18
C ARG A 289 -10.12 -12.33 10.04
N ASP A 290 -9.77 -12.03 8.80
CA ASP A 290 -10.45 -12.47 7.58
C ASP A 290 -9.81 -13.72 6.93
N TYR A 291 -8.73 -14.26 7.52
CA TYR A 291 -8.06 -15.48 7.08
C TYR A 291 -8.83 -16.76 7.45
N GLU A 292 -8.76 -17.81 6.63
CA GLU A 292 -9.10 -19.18 7.06
C GLU A 292 -7.90 -19.76 7.83
N TYR A 293 -7.60 -19.20 9.01
CA TYR A 293 -6.32 -19.37 9.71
C TYR A 293 -6.03 -20.83 10.11
N ASP A 294 -7.05 -21.68 10.31
CA ASP A 294 -6.91 -23.12 10.56
C ASP A 294 -6.26 -23.86 9.39
N LEU A 295 -6.46 -23.38 8.17
CA LEU A 295 -5.88 -23.95 6.95
C LEU A 295 -4.44 -23.46 6.73
N TYR A 296 -4.14 -22.23 7.14
CA TYR A 296 -2.83 -21.59 6.98
C TYR A 296 -1.80 -22.04 8.04
N ILE A 297 -2.09 -21.87 9.34
CA ILE A 297 -1.05 -21.86 10.38
C ILE A 297 -0.34 -23.21 10.55
N LYS A 298 -1.07 -24.32 10.31
CA LYS A 298 -0.51 -25.68 10.35
C LYS A 298 0.63 -25.88 9.34
N HIS A 299 0.54 -25.27 8.16
CA HIS A 299 1.55 -25.36 7.11
C HIS A 299 2.61 -24.28 7.28
N ALA A 300 2.21 -23.04 7.59
CA ALA A 300 3.15 -21.94 7.80
C ALA A 300 4.16 -22.28 8.91
N TYR A 301 3.71 -22.76 10.06
CA TYR A 301 4.60 -23.08 11.17
C TYR A 301 5.55 -24.25 10.85
N GLU A 302 5.08 -25.30 10.18
CA GLU A 302 5.92 -26.44 9.81
C GLU A 302 6.96 -26.09 8.73
N ASN A 303 6.55 -25.32 7.71
CA ASN A 303 7.44 -24.85 6.65
C ASN A 303 8.52 -23.90 7.19
N ALA A 304 8.17 -23.01 8.12
CA ALA A 304 9.12 -22.12 8.81
C ALA A 304 10.19 -22.92 9.59
N LEU A 305 9.78 -23.97 10.30
CA LEU A 305 10.71 -24.90 10.95
C LEU A 305 11.55 -25.69 9.94
N GLY A 306 11.05 -25.92 8.73
CA GLY A 306 11.80 -26.49 7.60
C GLY A 306 12.94 -25.58 7.16
N MET A 307 12.60 -24.34 6.81
CA MET A 307 13.57 -23.32 6.40
C MET A 307 14.61 -23.02 7.51
N GLU A 308 14.20 -22.98 8.78
CA GLU A 308 15.13 -22.86 9.93
C GLU A 308 16.18 -23.99 9.96
N ARG A 309 15.78 -25.24 9.65
CA ARG A 309 16.74 -26.35 9.56
C ARG A 309 17.68 -26.19 8.36
N ALA A 310 17.14 -25.83 7.19
CA ALA A 310 17.91 -25.67 5.97
C ALA A 310 19.02 -24.61 6.12
N ILE A 311 18.72 -23.44 6.68
CA ILE A 311 19.74 -22.40 6.91
C ILE A 311 20.79 -22.84 7.95
N GLY A 312 20.40 -23.67 8.93
CA GLY A 312 21.30 -24.23 9.93
C GLY A 312 22.31 -25.23 9.36
N GLU A 313 21.99 -25.88 8.24
CA GLU A 313 22.88 -26.83 7.54
C GLU A 313 23.96 -26.13 6.71
N LEU A 314 23.82 -24.84 6.39
CA LEU A 314 24.83 -24.03 5.69
C LEU A 314 26.16 -23.92 6.48
N GLY A 315 26.11 -24.03 7.81
CA GLY A 315 27.30 -24.07 8.67
C GLY A 315 27.98 -22.72 8.93
N HIS A 316 27.33 -21.60 8.60
CA HIS A 316 27.74 -20.25 9.00
C HIS A 316 27.39 -19.99 10.47
N GLU A 317 28.13 -19.13 11.17
CA GLU A 317 27.81 -18.76 12.56
C GLU A 317 26.49 -17.97 12.62
N GLU A 318 26.27 -17.12 11.61
CA GLU A 318 25.11 -16.25 11.49
C GLU A 318 23.79 -16.96 11.12
N THR A 319 23.85 -18.22 10.67
CA THR A 319 22.67 -19.01 10.27
C THR A 319 22.32 -20.12 11.26
N ALA A 320 22.97 -20.15 12.44
CA ALA A 320 22.82 -21.21 13.44
C ALA A 320 21.43 -21.27 14.14
N ARG A 321 20.53 -20.32 13.85
CA ARG A 321 19.12 -20.27 14.27
C ARG A 321 18.34 -19.34 13.33
N ALA A 322 17.03 -19.50 13.27
CA ALA A 322 16.11 -18.45 12.83
C ALA A 322 15.38 -17.85 14.04
N ASP A 323 14.77 -16.69 13.83
CA ASP A 323 13.71 -16.16 14.69
C ASP A 323 12.38 -16.39 13.95
N ILE A 324 11.49 -17.22 14.52
CA ILE A 324 10.14 -17.43 14.00
C ILE A 324 9.19 -16.59 14.86
N PRO A 325 8.64 -15.47 14.37
CA PRO A 325 7.97 -14.50 15.25
C PRO A 325 6.84 -15.09 16.09
N PHE A 326 5.98 -15.93 15.50
CA PHE A 326 4.94 -16.69 16.20
C PHE A 326 5.44 -17.47 17.42
N ARG A 327 6.67 -17.99 17.37
CA ARG A 327 7.31 -18.81 18.41
C ARG A 327 8.13 -17.99 19.40
N ASP A 328 8.82 -16.97 18.90
CA ASP A 328 9.97 -16.37 19.58
C ASP A 328 9.74 -14.91 20.05
N PHE A 329 8.77 -14.20 19.49
CA PHE A 329 8.52 -12.77 19.76
C PHE A 329 7.25 -12.54 20.59
N ALA A 330 7.11 -11.35 21.18
CA ALA A 330 5.91 -10.99 21.94
C ALA A 330 4.80 -10.41 21.04
N PRO A 331 3.51 -10.52 21.41
CA PRO A 331 2.39 -9.95 20.66
C PRO A 331 2.60 -8.49 20.21
N GLY A 332 2.31 -8.25 18.94
CA GLY A 332 2.49 -6.98 18.23
C GLY A 332 3.95 -6.61 17.94
N GLU A 333 4.91 -7.54 17.97
CA GLU A 333 6.30 -7.27 17.54
C GLU A 333 6.51 -7.43 16.05
N TRP A 334 5.77 -8.35 15.41
CA TRP A 334 5.88 -8.64 13.98
C TRP A 334 4.59 -9.32 13.52
N ASP A 335 3.53 -8.55 13.33
CA ASP A 335 2.18 -9.07 13.11
C ASP A 335 1.79 -9.27 11.64
N ASP A 336 0.86 -10.19 11.40
CA ASP A 336 0.31 -10.55 10.09
C ASP A 336 -1.11 -10.01 9.86
N TRP A 337 -1.51 -8.99 10.64
CA TRP A 337 -2.81 -8.32 10.53
C TRP A 337 -3.04 -7.55 9.22
N PRO A 338 -2.12 -6.66 8.75
CA PRO A 338 -2.44 -5.79 7.64
C PRO A 338 -2.32 -6.49 6.27
N PRO A 339 -3.32 -6.35 5.38
CA PRO A 339 -3.37 -6.97 4.05
C PRO A 339 -2.44 -6.31 3.02
N ILE A 340 -1.37 -5.64 3.46
CA ILE A 340 -0.53 -4.74 2.64
C ILE A 340 0.85 -5.30 2.32
N PHE A 341 1.26 -6.38 3.00
CA PHE A 341 2.51 -7.10 2.74
C PHE A 341 2.27 -8.20 1.70
N THR A 342 3.24 -8.54 0.84
CA THR A 342 3.04 -9.56 -0.21
C THR A 342 2.60 -10.92 0.35
N PRO A 343 3.22 -11.45 1.43
CA PRO A 343 2.83 -12.73 2.02
C PRO A 343 1.40 -12.70 2.58
N MET A 344 1.06 -11.69 3.38
CA MET A 344 -0.26 -11.51 4.01
C MET A 344 -1.35 -11.33 2.96
N TYR A 345 -1.07 -10.55 1.91
CA TYR A 345 -1.94 -10.44 0.76
C TYR A 345 -2.17 -11.80 0.08
N SER A 346 -1.16 -12.69 0.00
CA SER A 346 -1.29 -14.03 -0.58
C SER A 346 -2.17 -14.99 0.25
N ILE A 347 -2.23 -14.84 1.57
CA ILE A 347 -3.08 -15.68 2.45
C ILE A 347 -4.56 -15.54 2.07
N TYR A 348 -5.00 -14.35 1.67
CA TYR A 348 -6.36 -14.12 1.15
C TYR A 348 -6.71 -14.89 -0.13
N HIS A 349 -5.72 -15.40 -0.85
CA HIS A 349 -5.87 -16.25 -2.03
C HIS A 349 -5.65 -17.73 -1.69
N GLY A 350 -5.62 -18.10 -0.41
CA GLY A 350 -5.44 -19.48 0.05
C GLY A 350 -4.01 -20.01 -0.19
N ALA A 351 -3.01 -19.14 -0.13
CA ALA A 351 -1.60 -19.50 -0.15
C ALA A 351 -1.01 -19.52 1.27
N VAL A 352 0.05 -20.29 1.46
CA VAL A 352 0.91 -20.23 2.65
C VAL A 352 2.04 -19.23 2.36
N GLY A 353 1.88 -17.99 2.85
CA GLY A 353 2.84 -16.91 2.64
C GLY A 353 3.90 -16.83 3.75
N HIS A 354 5.12 -16.43 3.38
CA HIS A 354 6.22 -16.15 4.31
C HIS A 354 7.00 -14.88 3.91
N THR A 355 7.22 -13.96 4.85
CA THR A 355 8.39 -13.06 4.80
C THR A 355 9.62 -13.83 5.30
N VAL A 356 10.73 -13.76 4.56
CA VAL A 356 12.05 -14.22 4.97
C VAL A 356 13.01 -13.03 4.96
N GLU A 357 13.60 -12.69 6.11
CA GLU A 357 14.58 -11.61 6.26
C GLU A 357 15.98 -12.19 6.48
N VAL A 358 16.93 -11.95 5.57
CA VAL A 358 18.31 -12.43 5.67
C VAL A 358 19.13 -11.67 6.74
N PRO A 359 20.13 -12.28 7.41
CA PRO A 359 20.65 -11.74 8.66
C PRO A 359 21.56 -10.51 8.52
N LEU A 360 22.44 -10.45 7.51
CA LEU A 360 23.63 -9.59 7.55
C LEU A 360 23.49 -8.30 6.75
N ARG A 361 23.34 -7.15 7.43
CA ARG A 361 23.28 -5.83 6.78
C ARG A 361 24.48 -5.53 5.87
N VAL A 362 24.16 -5.17 4.63
CA VAL A 362 25.09 -4.60 3.63
C VAL A 362 24.61 -3.28 3.02
N ASN A 363 23.45 -2.75 3.44
CA ASN A 363 22.87 -1.51 2.93
C ASN A 363 23.25 -0.27 3.75
N ARG A 364 22.79 0.91 3.31
CA ARG A 364 22.83 2.18 4.07
C ARG A 364 24.21 2.51 4.68
N ALA A 365 24.32 2.56 6.01
CA ALA A 365 25.56 2.92 6.70
C ALA A 365 26.64 1.86 6.50
N GLU A 366 26.28 0.58 6.58
CA GLU A 366 27.15 -0.57 6.32
C GLU A 366 27.68 -0.53 4.89
N TYR A 367 26.82 -0.23 3.90
CA TYR A 367 27.23 -0.11 2.49
C TYR A 367 28.37 0.91 2.32
N GLU A 368 28.28 2.08 2.96
CA GLU A 368 29.28 3.14 2.79
C GLU A 368 30.52 2.97 3.68
N GLN A 369 30.39 2.32 4.84
CA GLN A 369 31.47 2.26 5.86
C GLN A 369 32.29 0.96 5.86
N LEU A 370 31.72 -0.17 5.43
CA LEU A 370 32.42 -1.46 5.48
C LEU A 370 33.40 -1.64 4.29
N PRO A 371 34.52 -2.37 4.50
CA PRO A 371 35.36 -2.83 3.41
C PRO A 371 34.57 -3.68 2.41
N VAL A 372 34.93 -3.58 1.12
CA VAL A 372 34.27 -4.32 0.03
C VAL A 372 34.35 -5.83 0.23
N GLU A 373 35.44 -6.31 0.83
CA GLU A 373 35.64 -7.71 1.18
C GLU A 373 34.65 -8.23 2.23
N GLU A 374 34.29 -7.38 3.21
CA GLU A 374 33.30 -7.73 4.25
C GLU A 374 31.86 -7.63 3.71
N LEU A 375 31.56 -6.63 2.87
CA LEU A 375 30.28 -6.55 2.16
C LEU A 375 30.04 -7.81 1.31
N ARG A 376 31.05 -8.23 0.54
CA ARG A 376 30.99 -9.45 -0.28
C ARG A 376 30.87 -10.73 0.55
N ARG A 377 31.54 -10.81 1.71
CA ARG A 377 31.35 -11.92 2.65
C ARG A 377 29.89 -12.01 3.10
N ARG A 378 29.32 -10.90 3.56
CA ARG A 378 27.94 -10.83 4.06
C ARG A 378 26.92 -11.18 2.99
N SER A 379 27.05 -10.60 1.80
CA SER A 379 26.15 -10.90 0.69
C SER A 379 26.28 -12.34 0.18
N SER A 380 27.45 -12.98 0.29
CA SER A 380 27.56 -14.43 0.04
C SER A 380 26.75 -15.24 1.06
N VAL A 381 26.85 -14.94 2.36
CA VAL A 381 26.09 -15.66 3.41
C VAL A 381 24.58 -15.43 3.27
N ASN A 382 24.16 -14.19 3.00
CA ASN A 382 22.75 -13.86 2.77
C ASN A 382 22.18 -14.56 1.52
N ARG A 383 22.97 -14.66 0.45
CA ARG A 383 22.61 -15.40 -0.77
C ARG A 383 22.47 -16.90 -0.51
N ASP A 384 23.38 -17.49 0.26
CA ASP A 384 23.27 -18.90 0.70
C ASP A 384 21.99 -19.13 1.52
N VAL A 385 21.60 -18.17 2.38
CA VAL A 385 20.34 -18.21 3.15
C VAL A 385 19.12 -18.20 2.22
N ALA A 386 19.07 -17.27 1.27
CA ALA A 386 17.96 -17.15 0.33
C ALA A 386 17.81 -18.39 -0.58
N ASP A 387 18.92 -18.97 -1.05
CA ASP A 387 18.87 -20.25 -1.79
C ASP A 387 18.28 -21.38 -0.93
N ALA A 388 18.69 -21.47 0.34
CA ALA A 388 18.22 -22.51 1.27
C ALA A 388 16.74 -22.35 1.65
N THR A 389 16.24 -21.14 1.89
CA THR A 389 14.82 -20.87 2.20
C THR A 389 13.92 -21.16 1.00
N ILE A 390 14.29 -20.65 -0.18
CA ILE A 390 13.58 -20.93 -1.44
C ILE A 390 13.52 -22.44 -1.70
N THR A 391 14.65 -23.14 -1.58
CA THR A 391 14.73 -24.59 -1.83
C THR A 391 13.84 -25.37 -0.85
N SER A 392 13.97 -25.11 0.45
CA SER A 392 13.20 -25.82 1.49
C SER A 392 11.69 -25.62 1.33
N ALA A 393 11.21 -24.44 0.93
CA ALA A 393 9.78 -24.19 0.75
C ALA A 393 9.23 -24.80 -0.54
N VAL A 394 10.04 -24.86 -1.61
CA VAL A 394 9.70 -25.57 -2.85
C VAL A 394 9.61 -27.09 -2.60
N GLU A 395 10.50 -27.65 -1.78
CA GLU A 395 10.43 -29.05 -1.33
C GLU A 395 9.21 -29.31 -0.44
N TYR A 396 8.92 -28.43 0.53
CA TYR A 396 7.72 -28.52 1.37
C TYR A 396 6.43 -28.54 0.54
N ALA A 397 6.35 -27.69 -0.49
CA ALA A 397 5.21 -27.65 -1.41
C ALA A 397 5.07 -28.92 -2.29
N GLU A 398 6.17 -29.65 -2.54
CA GLU A 398 6.15 -30.93 -3.24
C GLU A 398 5.60 -32.04 -2.32
N GLU A 399 6.17 -32.15 -1.11
CA GLU A 399 5.82 -33.16 -0.11
C GLU A 399 4.35 -33.02 0.35
N HIS A 400 3.92 -31.79 0.66
CA HIS A 400 2.57 -31.50 1.17
C HIS A 400 1.57 -31.11 0.07
N ARG A 401 1.90 -31.26 -1.22
CA ARG A 401 1.08 -30.82 -2.37
C ARG A 401 -0.41 -31.15 -2.25
N GLY A 402 -0.72 -32.36 -1.79
CA GLY A 402 -2.09 -32.85 -1.69
C GLY A 402 -2.92 -32.17 -0.59
N GLU A 403 -2.27 -31.77 0.51
CA GLU A 403 -2.90 -31.10 1.65
C GLU A 403 -3.10 -29.61 1.32
N LEU A 404 -2.03 -28.93 0.89
CA LEU A 404 -2.05 -27.53 0.46
C LEU A 404 -3.14 -27.27 -0.60
N LEU A 405 -3.23 -28.15 -1.61
CA LEU A 405 -4.27 -28.07 -2.64
C LEU A 405 -5.69 -28.28 -2.09
N ALA A 406 -5.87 -29.24 -1.18
CA ALA A 406 -7.18 -29.49 -0.57
C ALA A 406 -7.64 -28.32 0.31
N ASP A 407 -6.70 -27.66 1.00
CA ASP A 407 -6.98 -26.50 1.84
C ASP A 407 -7.27 -25.22 1.04
N GLN A 408 -6.58 -25.00 -0.07
CA GLN A 408 -6.93 -23.89 -0.99
C GLN A 408 -8.33 -24.11 -1.59
N ILE A 409 -8.67 -25.34 -1.99
CA ILE A 409 -10.03 -25.71 -2.42
C ILE A 409 -11.04 -25.47 -1.28
N GLU A 410 -10.73 -25.87 -0.04
CA GLU A 410 -11.62 -25.68 1.12
C GLU A 410 -11.84 -24.20 1.45
N THR A 411 -10.81 -23.35 1.37
CA THR A 411 -10.90 -21.88 1.52
C THR A 411 -11.97 -21.32 0.59
N TYR A 412 -11.85 -21.63 -0.71
CA TYR A 412 -12.80 -21.17 -1.72
C TYR A 412 -14.19 -21.80 -1.57
N ARG A 413 -14.27 -23.06 -1.12
CA ARG A 413 -15.54 -23.76 -0.84
C ARG A 413 -16.30 -23.11 0.30
N ARG A 414 -15.64 -22.82 1.43
CA ARG A 414 -16.20 -22.08 2.57
C ARG A 414 -16.71 -20.71 2.12
N GLY A 415 -15.91 -20.01 1.31
CA GLY A 415 -16.24 -18.74 0.67
C GLY A 415 -17.58 -18.77 -0.08
N TRP A 416 -17.70 -19.63 -1.09
CA TRP A 416 -18.94 -19.83 -1.85
C TRP A 416 -20.13 -20.29 -1.00
N ALA A 417 -19.89 -21.15 -0.01
CA ALA A 417 -20.95 -21.65 0.88
C ALA A 417 -21.48 -20.56 1.84
N GLY A 418 -20.71 -19.51 2.10
CA GLY A 418 -21.00 -18.53 3.15
C GLY A 418 -20.84 -19.11 4.55
N GLU A 419 -19.97 -20.12 4.72
CA GLU A 419 -19.78 -20.78 6.02
C GLU A 419 -18.98 -19.91 7.00
N PRO A 420 -19.30 -19.87 8.30
CA PRO A 420 -18.42 -19.26 9.29
C PRO A 420 -17.01 -19.90 9.29
N GLN A 421 -16.00 -19.11 9.65
CA GLN A 421 -14.66 -19.58 9.99
C GLN A 421 -14.71 -20.64 11.12
N ARG A 422 -13.61 -21.37 11.32
CA ARG A 422 -13.54 -22.43 12.33
C ARG A 422 -12.92 -21.93 13.63
N ASP A 423 -13.47 -22.38 14.75
CA ASP A 423 -12.84 -22.22 16.05
C ASP A 423 -11.55 -23.06 16.11
N ILE A 424 -10.41 -22.42 16.38
CA ILE A 424 -9.10 -23.08 16.47
C ILE A 424 -8.84 -23.44 17.94
N PRO A 425 -8.61 -24.72 18.30
CA PRO A 425 -8.35 -25.15 19.67
C PRO A 425 -6.94 -24.74 20.14
N ASP A 426 -6.73 -24.69 21.46
CA ASP A 426 -5.38 -24.49 22.03
C ASP A 426 -4.45 -25.61 21.54
N GLU A 427 -3.18 -25.29 21.31
CA GLU A 427 -2.14 -26.21 20.82
C GLU A 427 -2.48 -26.87 19.45
N TYR A 428 -3.27 -26.19 18.61
CA TYR A 428 -3.53 -26.61 17.22
C TYR A 428 -2.21 -26.75 16.42
N VAL A 429 -1.33 -25.77 16.61
CA VAL A 429 0.12 -25.91 16.46
C VAL A 429 0.77 -25.60 17.83
N PRO A 430 1.99 -26.09 18.10
CA PRO A 430 2.68 -25.81 19.37
C PRO A 430 2.76 -24.31 19.67
N GLY A 431 2.17 -23.89 20.80
CA GLY A 431 2.13 -22.49 21.23
C GLY A 431 0.86 -21.72 20.86
N PHE A 432 -0.02 -22.24 19.99
CA PHE A 432 -1.27 -21.56 19.62
C PHE A 432 -2.23 -21.45 20.81
N GLY A 433 -2.67 -20.23 21.14
CA GLY A 433 -3.40 -19.89 22.36
C GLY A 433 -4.75 -19.19 22.17
N GLU A 434 -5.14 -18.40 23.17
CA GLU A 434 -6.34 -17.55 23.15
C GLU A 434 -6.05 -16.22 22.44
N GLU A 435 -4.82 -15.72 22.59
CA GLU A 435 -4.27 -14.51 21.99
C GLU A 435 -4.21 -14.52 20.46
N ASP A 436 -4.28 -15.70 19.83
CA ASP A 436 -4.18 -15.92 18.38
C ASP A 436 -5.56 -16.05 17.70
N ARG A 437 -6.66 -15.93 18.44
CA ARG A 437 -8.02 -16.18 17.94
C ARG A 437 -8.68 -14.93 17.36
N TYR A 438 -8.44 -14.67 16.07
CA TYR A 438 -9.09 -13.58 15.32
C TYR A 438 -10.04 -14.15 14.26
N SER A 439 -11.24 -13.55 14.16
CA SER A 439 -12.27 -13.96 13.19
C SER A 439 -13.17 -12.80 12.75
N ALA A 440 -13.91 -13.02 11.66
CA ALA A 440 -14.81 -12.06 11.05
C ALA A 440 -16.23 -12.63 10.89
N GLU A 441 -17.23 -11.86 11.33
CA GLU A 441 -18.59 -12.06 10.88
C GLU A 441 -18.74 -11.42 9.50
N PHE A 442 -18.84 -12.26 8.46
CA PHE A 442 -19.06 -11.79 7.08
C PHE A 442 -20.52 -11.36 6.89
N PRO A 443 -20.80 -10.16 6.36
CA PRO A 443 -22.16 -9.76 5.98
C PRO A 443 -22.63 -10.59 4.78
N ARG A 444 -23.94 -10.63 4.53
CA ARG A 444 -24.47 -11.33 3.35
C ARG A 444 -24.05 -10.65 2.04
N ALA A 445 -24.03 -9.32 1.98
CA ALA A 445 -23.55 -8.58 0.81
C ALA A 445 -23.12 -7.14 1.16
N TYR A 446 -22.28 -6.55 0.33
CA TYR A 446 -22.13 -5.09 0.25
C TYR A 446 -22.84 -4.56 -0.99
N VAL A 447 -23.44 -3.37 -0.88
CA VAL A 447 -24.07 -2.67 -2.00
C VAL A 447 -23.44 -1.29 -2.15
N ILE A 448 -22.92 -1.01 -3.35
CA ILE A 448 -22.43 0.32 -3.71
C ILE A 448 -23.58 0.99 -4.50
N PRO A 449 -24.39 1.87 -3.88
CA PRO A 449 -25.53 2.48 -4.52
C PRO A 449 -25.17 3.32 -5.74
N ALA A 450 -26.13 3.50 -6.63
CA ALA A 450 -26.04 4.38 -7.79
C ALA A 450 -27.08 5.51 -7.75
N GLY A 451 -26.73 6.67 -8.31
CA GLY A 451 -27.58 7.88 -8.32
C GLY A 451 -27.54 8.62 -6.97
N GLU A 452 -28.65 9.24 -6.56
CA GLU A 452 -28.74 10.07 -5.34
C GLU A 452 -28.40 9.36 -4.02
N GLY A 453 -28.29 8.03 -4.00
CA GLY A 453 -27.81 7.29 -2.82
C GLY A 453 -26.28 7.20 -2.72
N GLN A 454 -25.55 7.79 -3.66
CA GLN A 454 -24.09 7.71 -3.77
C GLN A 454 -23.47 9.09 -3.58
N ARG A 455 -22.53 9.21 -2.62
CA ARG A 455 -21.77 10.43 -2.35
C ARG A 455 -20.95 10.87 -3.56
N SER A 456 -20.22 9.96 -4.21
CA SER A 456 -19.38 10.27 -5.37
C SER A 456 -19.40 9.13 -6.39
N ALA A 457 -19.78 9.45 -7.63
CA ALA A 457 -19.80 8.49 -8.73
C ALA A 457 -18.36 8.11 -9.21
N PRO A 458 -17.40 9.04 -9.33
CA PRO A 458 -15.98 8.69 -9.51
C PRO A 458 -15.42 7.79 -8.41
N ALA A 459 -15.75 8.04 -7.14
CA ALA A 459 -15.31 7.21 -6.03
C ALA A 459 -15.87 5.78 -6.11
N ALA A 460 -17.17 5.65 -6.40
CA ALA A 460 -17.82 4.35 -6.57
C ALA A 460 -17.28 3.56 -7.77
N ALA A 461 -16.98 4.26 -8.87
CA ALA A 461 -16.31 3.70 -10.04
C ALA A 461 -14.91 3.16 -9.67
N ARG A 462 -14.06 4.01 -9.07
CA ARG A 462 -12.72 3.67 -8.60
C ARG A 462 -12.71 2.48 -7.64
N LEU A 463 -13.62 2.46 -6.66
CA LEU A 463 -13.72 1.36 -5.70
C LEU A 463 -14.12 0.04 -6.39
N VAL A 464 -15.05 0.07 -7.34
CA VAL A 464 -15.45 -1.15 -8.07
C VAL A 464 -14.36 -1.63 -9.03
N ASP A 465 -13.69 -0.72 -9.75
CA ASP A 465 -12.52 -1.07 -10.57
C ASP A 465 -11.42 -1.69 -9.71
N HIS A 466 -11.18 -1.17 -8.50
CA HIS A 466 -10.20 -1.70 -7.56
C HIS A 466 -10.58 -3.10 -7.06
N LEU A 467 -11.83 -3.30 -6.62
CA LEU A 467 -12.34 -4.62 -6.22
C LEU A 467 -12.14 -5.65 -7.35
N VAL A 468 -12.51 -5.31 -8.59
CA VAL A 468 -12.37 -6.20 -9.75
C VAL A 468 -10.89 -6.44 -10.11
N ALA A 469 -10.01 -5.45 -9.99
CA ALA A 469 -8.57 -5.61 -10.20
C ALA A 469 -7.89 -6.49 -9.13
N HIS A 470 -8.50 -6.63 -7.97
CA HIS A 470 -8.11 -7.57 -6.90
C HIS A 470 -8.91 -8.89 -6.94
N ASP A 471 -9.63 -9.12 -8.04
CA ASP A 471 -10.43 -10.32 -8.33
C ASP A 471 -11.57 -10.60 -7.32
N VAL A 472 -12.07 -9.54 -6.68
CA VAL A 472 -13.33 -9.58 -5.94
C VAL A 472 -14.48 -9.51 -6.94
N ARG A 473 -15.40 -10.46 -6.86
CA ARG A 473 -16.51 -10.60 -7.81
C ARG A 473 -17.59 -9.55 -7.54
N VAL A 474 -17.62 -8.53 -8.40
CA VAL A 474 -18.65 -7.47 -8.38
C VAL A 474 -19.67 -7.69 -9.50
N SER A 475 -20.95 -7.47 -9.18
CA SER A 475 -22.04 -7.56 -10.17
C SER A 475 -22.95 -6.33 -10.14
N ARG A 476 -23.50 -5.94 -11.30
CA ARG A 476 -24.33 -4.73 -11.45
C ARG A 476 -25.81 -5.06 -11.59
N ALA A 477 -26.65 -4.46 -10.74
CA ALA A 477 -28.09 -4.70 -10.73
C ALA A 477 -28.78 -4.19 -12.01
N GLN A 478 -29.46 -5.09 -12.74
CA GLN A 478 -30.17 -4.76 -13.99
C GLN A 478 -31.51 -4.03 -13.76
N HIS A 479 -32.03 -4.07 -12.53
CA HIS A 479 -33.29 -3.48 -12.10
C HIS A 479 -33.14 -2.86 -10.70
N THR A 480 -34.07 -1.99 -10.33
CA THR A 480 -34.24 -1.52 -8.95
C THR A 480 -34.69 -2.68 -8.07
N PHE A 481 -34.13 -2.81 -6.87
CA PHE A 481 -34.41 -3.89 -5.92
C PHE A 481 -34.52 -3.37 -4.48
N HIS A 482 -34.86 -4.25 -3.55
CA HIS A 482 -34.74 -4.00 -2.11
C HIS A 482 -33.85 -5.08 -1.49
N LEU A 483 -33.14 -4.72 -0.43
CA LEU A 483 -32.30 -5.60 0.37
C LEU A 483 -32.21 -5.03 1.78
N ASP A 484 -32.48 -5.84 2.81
CA ASP A 484 -32.56 -5.43 4.22
C ASP A 484 -33.43 -4.17 4.44
N GLY A 485 -34.58 -4.15 3.75
CA GLY A 485 -35.55 -3.05 3.77
C GLY A 485 -35.13 -1.78 3.00
N GLN A 486 -33.86 -1.64 2.60
CA GLN A 486 -33.35 -0.50 1.84
C GLN A 486 -33.60 -0.66 0.33
N ARG A 487 -33.87 0.46 -0.37
CA ARG A 487 -34.22 0.46 -1.81
C ARG A 487 -33.07 0.93 -2.70
N TYR A 488 -32.55 0.02 -3.52
CA TYR A 488 -31.42 0.27 -4.42
C TYR A 488 -31.87 0.48 -5.87
N ARG A 489 -31.30 1.49 -6.54
CA ARG A 489 -31.63 1.82 -7.94
C ARG A 489 -31.01 0.80 -8.91
N LYS A 490 -31.61 0.65 -10.10
CA LYS A 490 -30.94 0.01 -11.23
C LYS A 490 -29.55 0.64 -11.41
N GLY A 491 -28.54 -0.22 -11.58
CA GLY A 491 -27.17 0.20 -11.85
C GLY A 491 -26.27 0.28 -10.62
N SER A 492 -26.81 0.13 -9.39
CA SER A 492 -26.01 -0.15 -8.19
C SER A 492 -25.19 -1.42 -8.38
N TYR A 493 -24.04 -1.48 -7.70
CA TYR A 493 -23.19 -2.66 -7.66
C TYR A 493 -23.45 -3.47 -6.39
N VAL A 494 -23.30 -4.78 -6.51
CA VAL A 494 -23.51 -5.77 -5.44
C VAL A 494 -22.27 -6.65 -5.39
N VAL A 495 -21.65 -6.68 -4.22
CA VAL A 495 -20.58 -7.61 -3.84
C VAL A 495 -21.25 -8.68 -2.99
N ASP A 496 -21.52 -9.84 -3.60
CA ASP A 496 -22.11 -10.97 -2.88
C ASP A 496 -21.01 -11.70 -2.11
N MET A 497 -21.11 -11.80 -0.79
CA MET A 497 -20.05 -12.41 0.03
C MET A 497 -19.98 -13.94 -0.07
N HIS A 498 -20.93 -14.58 -0.77
CA HIS A 498 -20.81 -15.96 -1.22
C HIS A 498 -19.88 -16.04 -2.45
N GLN A 499 -18.58 -15.90 -2.21
CA GLN A 499 -17.53 -15.90 -3.22
C GLN A 499 -16.20 -16.38 -2.60
N PRO A 500 -15.21 -16.86 -3.37
CA PRO A 500 -14.00 -17.50 -2.84
C PRO A 500 -13.13 -16.48 -2.09
N LYS A 501 -12.92 -15.29 -2.66
CA LYS A 501 -12.10 -14.20 -2.10
C LYS A 501 -12.89 -13.30 -1.14
N ARG A 502 -13.85 -13.87 -0.41
CA ARG A 502 -14.69 -13.15 0.57
C ARG A 502 -13.88 -12.46 1.66
N GLY A 503 -12.77 -13.06 2.11
CA GLY A 503 -11.90 -12.47 3.13
C GLY A 503 -11.29 -11.17 2.63
N LEU A 504 -10.80 -11.15 1.38
CA LEU A 504 -10.24 -9.96 0.75
C LEU A 504 -11.29 -8.88 0.55
N ALA A 505 -12.48 -9.27 0.07
CA ALA A 505 -13.61 -8.37 -0.08
C ALA A 505 -14.03 -7.73 1.26
N ASN A 506 -14.01 -8.50 2.36
CA ASN A 506 -14.32 -8.02 3.69
C ASN A 506 -13.23 -7.10 4.24
N ALA A 507 -11.95 -7.48 4.14
CA ALA A 507 -10.81 -6.66 4.53
C ALA A 507 -10.79 -5.29 3.81
N MET A 508 -11.26 -5.25 2.56
CA MET A 508 -11.44 -4.01 1.80
C MET A 508 -12.68 -3.19 2.20
N LEU A 509 -13.84 -3.82 2.44
CA LEU A 509 -15.13 -3.11 2.54
C LEU A 509 -15.70 -2.98 3.95
N SER A 510 -15.27 -3.83 4.88
CA SER A 510 -15.65 -3.79 6.29
C SER A 510 -15.15 -2.51 6.95
N ALA A 511 -15.83 -2.06 8.00
CA ALA A 511 -15.35 -0.99 8.86
C ALA A 511 -14.06 -1.37 9.60
N GLY A 512 -13.78 -2.67 9.78
CA GLY A 512 -12.66 -3.21 10.55
C GLY A 512 -13.06 -3.62 11.97
N GLN A 513 -12.11 -3.55 12.91
CA GLN A 513 -12.30 -3.79 14.35
C GLN A 513 -11.34 -2.90 15.15
N ASP A 514 -11.77 -2.42 16.32
CA ASP A 514 -10.87 -1.89 17.34
C ASP A 514 -10.18 -3.08 18.06
N ILE A 515 -8.86 -3.20 17.90
CA ILE A 515 -8.01 -4.22 18.51
C ILE A 515 -7.10 -3.64 19.62
N SER A 516 -7.40 -2.43 20.11
CA SER A 516 -6.65 -1.75 21.18
C SER A 516 -6.64 -2.55 22.49
N GLY A 517 -7.69 -3.35 22.72
CA GLY A 517 -7.80 -4.23 23.89
C GLY A 517 -6.96 -5.50 23.77
N ASP A 518 -6.80 -6.01 22.54
CA ASP A 518 -6.30 -7.35 22.26
C ASP A 518 -4.77 -7.41 22.32
N VAL A 519 -4.08 -6.36 21.83
CA VAL A 519 -2.60 -6.32 21.76
C VAL A 519 -1.99 -5.04 22.34
N PRO A 520 -0.75 -5.09 22.87
CA PRO A 520 -0.14 -3.94 23.55
C PRO A 520 0.30 -2.82 22.59
N ARG A 521 0.57 -3.14 21.33
CA ARG A 521 1.09 -2.28 20.24
C ARG A 521 0.77 -2.93 18.89
N MET A 522 1.04 -2.21 17.80
CA MET A 522 1.04 -2.72 16.42
C MET A 522 2.45 -2.64 15.82
N TYR A 523 2.77 -3.52 14.88
CA TYR A 523 3.99 -3.45 14.06
C TYR A 523 3.90 -2.33 13.01
N ASP A 524 2.75 -2.17 12.35
CA ASP A 524 2.51 -1.06 11.42
C ASP A 524 1.08 -0.51 11.53
N ILE A 525 0.11 -1.05 10.78
CA ILE A 525 -1.26 -0.53 10.73
C ILE A 525 -2.33 -1.59 10.94
N SER A 526 -3.51 -1.16 11.42
CA SER A 526 -4.62 -2.04 11.79
C SER A 526 -6.00 -1.61 11.29
N GLY A 527 -6.18 -0.36 10.86
CA GLY A 527 -7.38 0.10 10.15
C GLY A 527 -7.09 0.38 8.68
N TRP A 528 -7.99 -0.02 7.77
CA TRP A 528 -7.86 0.27 6.32
C TRP A 528 -9.19 0.66 5.68
N SER A 529 -10.17 -0.24 5.57
CA SER A 529 -11.54 0.07 5.13
C SER A 529 -11.65 1.03 3.92
N LEU A 530 -11.46 0.51 2.71
CA LEU A 530 -11.78 1.25 1.47
C LEU A 530 -13.25 1.71 1.48
N GLY A 531 -14.14 0.90 2.06
CA GLY A 531 -15.57 1.21 2.19
C GLY A 531 -15.88 2.50 2.96
N LEU A 532 -15.04 2.90 3.91
CA LEU A 532 -15.18 4.15 4.66
C LEU A 532 -14.26 5.26 4.14
N LEU A 533 -13.04 4.94 3.69
CA LEU A 533 -12.00 5.93 3.38
C LEU A 533 -11.82 6.26 1.89
N TRP A 534 -12.43 5.52 0.95
CA TRP A 534 -12.31 5.82 -0.49
C TRP A 534 -13.39 6.75 -1.03
N GLY A 535 -14.27 7.28 -0.17
CA GLY A 535 -15.20 8.37 -0.50
C GLY A 535 -16.50 7.96 -1.22
N ALA A 536 -16.64 6.68 -1.54
CA ALA A 536 -17.88 6.09 -2.03
C ALA A 536 -18.81 5.74 -0.86
N THR A 537 -20.11 5.90 -1.04
CA THR A 537 -21.11 5.25 -0.18
C THR A 537 -21.07 3.75 -0.42
N VAL A 538 -20.95 2.97 0.65
CA VAL A 538 -21.07 1.50 0.67
C VAL A 538 -22.05 1.12 1.78
N ASP A 539 -23.14 0.49 1.41
CA ASP A 539 -24.16 -0.01 2.33
C ASP A 539 -23.90 -1.50 2.61
N VAL A 540 -24.11 -1.93 3.87
CA VAL A 540 -23.95 -3.33 4.31
C VAL A 540 -25.32 -4.01 4.40
N ALA A 541 -25.43 -5.22 3.88
CA ALA A 541 -26.59 -6.10 4.05
C ALA A 541 -26.17 -7.36 4.82
N THR A 542 -26.78 -7.59 5.98
CA THR A 542 -26.43 -8.65 6.92
C THR A 542 -27.23 -9.93 6.69
N ASP A 543 -28.52 -9.83 6.37
CA ASP A 543 -29.46 -10.95 6.49
C ASP A 543 -30.04 -11.42 5.15
N GLU A 544 -30.56 -10.51 4.33
CA GLU A 544 -31.20 -10.86 3.06
C GLU A 544 -30.18 -11.11 1.94
N ALA A 545 -30.40 -12.17 1.15
CA ALA A 545 -29.62 -12.43 -0.05
C ALA A 545 -30.07 -11.51 -1.22
N PRO A 546 -29.16 -10.97 -2.06
CA PRO A 546 -29.49 -10.09 -3.19
C PRO A 546 -30.48 -10.69 -4.21
N ALA A 547 -31.77 -10.43 -4.04
CA ALA A 547 -32.85 -10.95 -4.88
C ALA A 547 -33.05 -10.15 -6.19
N VAL A 548 -31.98 -9.93 -6.97
CA VAL A 548 -32.01 -9.14 -8.20
C VAL A 548 -31.20 -9.79 -9.33
N ARG A 549 -31.66 -9.65 -10.57
CA ARG A 549 -30.84 -10.04 -11.73
C ARG A 549 -29.69 -9.06 -11.90
N THR A 550 -28.46 -9.57 -11.85
CA THR A 550 -27.24 -8.81 -12.06
C THR A 550 -26.54 -9.17 -13.38
N ALA A 551 -25.45 -8.47 -13.70
CA ALA A 551 -24.45 -8.88 -14.68
C ALA A 551 -23.05 -8.66 -14.07
N PRO A 552 -22.06 -9.56 -14.29
CA PRO A 552 -20.70 -9.34 -13.83
C PRO A 552 -20.11 -8.02 -14.32
N VAL A 553 -19.22 -7.43 -13.52
CA VAL A 553 -18.48 -6.21 -13.85
C VAL A 553 -17.03 -6.57 -14.16
N ALA A 554 -16.55 -6.20 -15.34
CA ALA A 554 -15.13 -6.26 -15.71
C ALA A 554 -14.43 -4.89 -15.54
N ALA A 555 -15.20 -3.81 -15.53
CA ALA A 555 -14.83 -2.48 -15.06
C ALA A 555 -16.07 -1.60 -14.86
N ALA A 556 -15.95 -0.63 -13.97
CA ALA A 556 -16.91 0.41 -13.65
C ALA A 556 -16.39 1.78 -14.10
N GLY A 557 -16.11 1.95 -15.40
CA GLY A 557 -15.70 3.23 -15.97
C GLY A 557 -16.62 4.39 -15.54
N PRO A 558 -16.08 5.53 -15.06
CA PRO A 558 -16.88 6.57 -14.44
C PRO A 558 -17.62 7.37 -15.51
N THR A 559 -18.88 7.72 -15.25
CA THR A 559 -19.73 8.41 -16.23
C THR A 559 -20.01 9.84 -15.81
N GLY A 560 -19.24 10.79 -16.35
CA GLY A 560 -19.48 12.21 -16.11
C GLY A 560 -20.75 12.72 -16.75
N SER A 561 -21.24 13.86 -16.27
CA SER A 561 -22.50 14.44 -16.75
C SER A 561 -22.55 15.95 -16.64
N LEU A 562 -23.36 16.58 -17.51
CA LEU A 562 -23.68 18.00 -17.50
C LEU A 562 -25.21 18.17 -17.52
N PRO A 563 -25.76 19.23 -16.89
CA PRO A 563 -27.19 19.50 -16.90
C PRO A 563 -27.64 19.90 -18.32
N PRO A 564 -28.88 19.56 -18.74
CA PRO A 564 -29.44 19.91 -20.05
C PRO A 564 -29.90 21.37 -20.10
N SER A 565 -28.99 22.31 -19.82
CA SER A 565 -29.23 23.76 -19.72
C SER A 565 -28.09 24.52 -20.40
N PRO A 566 -28.06 24.60 -21.74
CA PRO A 566 -26.87 24.99 -22.51
C PRO A 566 -26.39 26.43 -22.26
N ASN A 567 -27.28 27.31 -21.80
CA ASN A 567 -26.98 28.74 -21.54
C ASN A 567 -26.87 29.05 -20.04
N ALA A 568 -26.74 28.02 -19.19
CA ALA A 568 -26.56 28.20 -17.75
C ALA A 568 -25.13 27.81 -17.36
N ASP A 569 -24.57 28.59 -16.44
CA ASP A 569 -23.33 28.28 -15.76
C ASP A 569 -23.46 26.95 -15.01
N LEU A 570 -22.33 26.28 -14.88
CA LEU A 570 -22.20 24.97 -14.26
C LEU A 570 -21.69 25.14 -12.82
N ALA A 571 -22.08 24.22 -11.95
CA ALA A 571 -21.52 24.10 -10.61
C ALA A 571 -20.84 22.74 -10.46
N LEU A 572 -19.63 22.73 -9.88
CA LEU A 572 -18.86 21.56 -9.51
C LEU A 572 -18.58 21.63 -8.00
N THR A 573 -19.16 20.69 -7.25
CA THR A 573 -18.91 20.54 -5.82
C THR A 573 -17.73 19.58 -5.66
N LEU A 574 -16.71 19.96 -4.88
CA LEU A 574 -15.56 19.11 -4.65
C LEU A 574 -15.90 18.07 -3.58
N THR A 575 -16.03 16.81 -3.97
CA THR A 575 -16.35 15.69 -3.06
C THR A 575 -15.34 14.55 -3.15
N ASP A 576 -14.65 14.43 -4.27
CA ASP A 576 -13.62 13.43 -4.56
C ASP A 576 -12.40 14.08 -5.23
N GLY A 577 -11.24 13.41 -5.18
CA GLY A 577 -10.05 13.83 -5.92
C GLY A 577 -10.27 14.00 -7.42
N ALA A 578 -11.19 13.25 -8.04
CA ALA A 578 -11.57 13.43 -9.44
C ALA A 578 -12.22 14.81 -9.71
N ASP A 579 -13.01 15.33 -8.76
CA ASP A 579 -13.60 16.68 -8.87
C ASP A 579 -12.50 17.75 -8.84
N VAL A 580 -11.46 17.54 -8.02
CA VAL A 580 -10.28 18.41 -7.94
C VAL A 580 -9.49 18.38 -9.25
N GLN A 581 -9.22 17.19 -9.81
CA GLN A 581 -8.56 17.03 -11.10
C GLN A 581 -9.33 17.73 -12.24
N ALA A 582 -10.66 17.69 -12.21
CA ALA A 582 -11.49 18.41 -13.17
C ALA A 582 -11.40 19.93 -12.98
N ALA A 583 -11.31 20.41 -11.74
CA ALA A 583 -11.12 21.83 -11.44
C ALA A 583 -9.75 22.35 -11.87
N THR A 584 -8.66 21.66 -11.50
CA THR A 584 -7.28 22.03 -11.89
C THR A 584 -7.11 22.00 -13.40
N TYR A 585 -7.62 20.97 -14.08
CA TYR A 585 -7.67 20.92 -15.56
C TYR A 585 -8.36 22.16 -16.17
N LEU A 586 -9.51 22.60 -15.63
CA LEU A 586 -10.20 23.78 -16.16
C LEU A 586 -9.38 25.07 -15.96
N LEU A 587 -8.71 25.21 -14.82
CA LEU A 587 -7.82 26.34 -14.52
C LEU A 587 -6.58 26.35 -15.44
N GLU A 588 -5.94 25.21 -15.67
CA GLU A 588 -4.84 25.04 -16.65
C GLU A 588 -5.26 25.42 -18.08
N ARG A 589 -6.52 25.13 -18.45
CA ARG A 589 -7.10 25.51 -19.75
C ARG A 589 -7.43 27.00 -19.85
N GLY A 590 -7.24 27.79 -18.79
CA GLY A 590 -7.52 29.23 -18.72
C GLY A 590 -9.00 29.56 -18.57
N VAL A 591 -9.79 28.66 -17.98
CA VAL A 591 -11.21 28.91 -17.70
C VAL A 591 -11.34 29.78 -16.46
N GLU A 592 -12.10 30.87 -16.56
CA GLU A 592 -12.43 31.76 -15.43
C GLU A 592 -13.42 31.07 -14.47
N VAL A 593 -12.89 30.26 -13.55
CA VAL A 593 -13.66 29.61 -12.48
C VAL A 593 -13.77 30.55 -11.27
N THR A 594 -14.92 30.55 -10.59
CA THR A 594 -15.10 31.23 -9.30
C THR A 594 -15.51 30.25 -8.20
N ARG A 595 -15.15 30.52 -6.94
CA ARG A 595 -15.52 29.70 -5.75
C ARG A 595 -16.56 30.44 -4.91
N GLY A 596 -17.67 29.78 -4.61
CA GLY A 596 -18.69 30.26 -3.66
C GLY A 596 -18.22 30.19 -2.20
N GLU A 597 -19.00 30.76 -1.29
CA GLU A 597 -18.76 30.67 0.16
C GLU A 597 -18.85 29.22 0.66
N ASP A 598 -19.73 28.41 0.04
CA ASP A 598 -19.90 26.96 0.24
C ASP A 598 -18.80 26.10 -0.43
N GLY A 599 -17.73 26.74 -0.93
CA GLY A 599 -16.66 26.10 -1.68
C GLY A 599 -17.08 25.47 -3.00
N THR A 600 -18.29 25.69 -3.52
CA THR A 600 -18.70 25.18 -4.83
C THR A 600 -18.04 26.00 -5.94
N LEU A 601 -17.49 25.33 -6.94
CA LEU A 601 -16.86 25.97 -8.09
C LEU A 601 -17.88 26.24 -9.19
N VAL A 602 -17.94 27.48 -9.67
CA VAL A 602 -18.80 27.93 -10.76
C VAL A 602 -17.98 28.04 -12.04
N VAL A 603 -18.41 27.32 -13.07
CA VAL A 603 -17.77 27.29 -14.39
C VAL A 603 -18.71 27.96 -15.40
N PRO A 604 -18.27 29.01 -16.12
CA PRO A 604 -19.17 29.83 -16.94
C PRO A 604 -19.72 29.06 -18.14
N ALA A 605 -20.92 29.44 -18.59
CA ALA A 605 -21.63 28.81 -19.71
C ALA A 605 -20.82 28.82 -21.03
N SER A 606 -19.88 29.76 -21.19
CA SER A 606 -18.92 29.83 -22.28
C SER A 606 -17.93 28.66 -22.30
N ALA A 607 -17.57 28.11 -21.15
CA ALA A 607 -16.58 27.04 -20.98
C ALA A 607 -17.18 25.62 -20.99
N ARG A 608 -18.48 25.47 -21.29
CA ARG A 608 -19.17 24.16 -21.28
C ARG A 608 -18.53 23.07 -22.15
N SER A 609 -17.78 23.43 -23.19
CA SER A 609 -17.05 22.44 -24.00
C SER A 609 -15.86 21.83 -23.24
N GLU A 610 -15.08 22.65 -22.53
CA GLU A 610 -13.98 22.17 -21.69
C GLU A 610 -14.53 21.43 -20.46
N ALA A 611 -15.64 21.90 -19.87
CA ALA A 611 -16.32 21.18 -18.79
C ALA A 611 -16.87 19.82 -19.23
N ALA A 612 -17.34 19.69 -20.48
CA ALA A 612 -17.72 18.39 -21.05
C ALA A 612 -16.52 17.46 -21.23
N THR A 613 -15.35 17.99 -21.63
CA THR A 613 -14.10 17.23 -21.69
C THR A 613 -13.61 16.82 -20.30
N ALA A 614 -13.71 17.69 -19.29
CA ALA A 614 -13.41 17.37 -17.90
C ALA A 614 -14.33 16.27 -17.34
N ALA A 615 -15.64 16.39 -17.59
CA ALA A 615 -16.64 15.38 -17.20
C ALA A 615 -16.35 14.02 -17.85
N ASP A 616 -16.03 13.97 -19.13
CA ASP A 616 -15.70 12.72 -19.84
C ASP A 616 -14.38 12.11 -19.33
N ARG A 617 -13.35 12.95 -19.13
CA ARG A 617 -12.00 12.52 -18.72
C ARG A 617 -11.92 12.01 -17.27
N PHE A 618 -12.57 12.71 -16.33
CA PHE A 618 -12.49 12.44 -14.89
C PHE A 618 -13.78 11.79 -14.34
N GLY A 619 -14.81 11.65 -15.18
CA GLY A 619 -16.09 11.05 -14.78
C GLY A 619 -16.96 11.91 -13.86
N VAL A 620 -16.62 13.19 -13.70
CA VAL A 620 -17.27 14.11 -12.76
C VAL A 620 -18.62 14.61 -13.27
N SER A 621 -19.52 14.97 -12.36
CA SER A 621 -20.85 15.46 -12.70
C SER A 621 -21.04 16.92 -12.31
N PHE A 622 -21.20 17.78 -13.31
CA PHE A 622 -21.58 19.16 -13.12
C PHE A 622 -23.09 19.27 -12.87
N THR A 623 -23.49 20.17 -11.99
CA THR A 623 -24.88 20.59 -11.82
C THR A 623 -25.09 21.98 -12.44
N ARG A 624 -26.30 22.54 -12.32
CA ARG A 624 -26.61 23.89 -12.80
C ARG A 624 -26.37 24.88 -11.66
N ALA A 625 -25.53 25.89 -11.90
CA ALA A 625 -25.28 26.95 -10.91
C ALA A 625 -26.55 27.74 -10.56
N GLY A 626 -26.55 28.32 -9.35
CA GLY A 626 -27.60 29.21 -8.86
C GLY A 626 -27.74 30.46 -9.73
N LYS A 627 -28.89 31.15 -9.67
CA LYS A 627 -29.06 32.41 -10.41
C LYS A 627 -28.20 33.56 -9.88
N ASP A 628 -27.85 33.48 -8.60
CA ASP A 628 -27.13 34.49 -7.84
C ASP A 628 -25.76 33.94 -7.36
N SER A 629 -25.19 32.97 -8.10
CA SER A 629 -23.89 32.37 -7.77
C SER A 629 -22.73 33.32 -8.10
N SER A 630 -22.57 34.36 -7.29
CA SER A 630 -21.34 35.12 -7.19
C SER A 630 -20.30 34.35 -6.39
N GLY A 631 -19.06 34.34 -6.85
CA GLY A 631 -17.93 33.75 -6.16
C GLY A 631 -16.65 34.54 -6.42
N THR A 632 -15.61 34.25 -5.65
CA THR A 632 -14.27 34.85 -5.84
C THR A 632 -13.56 34.12 -6.98
N PRO A 633 -12.89 34.81 -7.92
CA PRO A 633 -12.06 34.16 -8.94
C PRO A 633 -11.00 33.24 -8.33
N VAL A 634 -10.83 32.06 -8.90
CA VAL A 634 -9.85 31.05 -8.47
C VAL A 634 -8.67 31.07 -9.43
N ALA A 635 -7.45 31.15 -8.89
CA ALA A 635 -6.22 30.88 -9.64
C ALA A 635 -5.82 29.40 -9.47
N ALA A 636 -5.04 28.85 -10.40
CA ALA A 636 -4.39 27.55 -10.22
C ALA A 636 -3.38 27.66 -9.06
N PRO A 637 -3.52 26.89 -7.95
CA PRO A 637 -2.59 26.95 -6.85
C PRO A 637 -1.22 26.43 -7.24
N VAL A 638 -0.18 27.11 -6.76
CA VAL A 638 1.21 26.68 -6.85
C VAL A 638 1.69 26.44 -5.43
N ILE A 639 2.08 25.20 -5.16
CA ILE A 639 2.36 24.71 -3.82
C ILE A 639 3.88 24.56 -3.63
N ALA A 640 4.43 25.18 -2.60
CA ALA A 640 5.69 24.73 -2.01
C ALA A 640 5.36 23.62 -1.00
N ALA A 641 5.98 22.44 -1.08
CA ALA A 641 5.63 21.31 -0.22
C ALA A 641 6.84 20.69 0.49
N ALA A 642 6.87 20.81 1.83
CA ALA A 642 7.72 20.02 2.71
C ALA A 642 6.90 18.81 3.21
N ALA A 643 6.94 17.72 2.45
CA ALA A 643 6.12 16.54 2.68
C ALA A 643 6.80 15.24 2.22
N SER A 644 6.28 14.09 2.64
CA SER A 644 6.75 12.78 2.20
C SER A 644 6.39 12.48 0.74
N ALA A 645 7.00 11.45 0.16
CA ALA A 645 6.89 11.16 -1.26
C ALA A 645 5.46 10.79 -1.70
N ASP A 646 4.71 10.11 -0.84
CA ASP A 646 3.29 9.79 -1.01
C ASP A 646 2.41 11.04 -0.98
N GLU A 647 2.62 11.96 -0.03
CA GLU A 647 1.92 13.25 0.00
C GLU A 647 2.21 14.09 -1.25
N LEU A 648 3.48 14.13 -1.69
CA LEU A 648 3.87 14.79 -2.94
C LEU A 648 3.23 14.14 -4.18
N ALA A 649 3.05 12.81 -4.18
CA ALA A 649 2.37 12.09 -5.25
C ALA A 649 0.86 12.39 -5.26
N VAL A 650 0.20 12.45 -4.10
CA VAL A 650 -1.23 12.83 -3.99
C VAL A 650 -1.46 14.25 -4.47
N LEU A 651 -0.67 15.23 -3.99
CA LEU A 651 -0.82 16.65 -4.40
C LEU A 651 -0.63 16.84 -5.92
N ARG A 652 0.36 16.18 -6.52
CA ARG A 652 0.54 16.18 -7.98
C ARG A 652 -0.56 15.42 -8.71
N GLY A 653 -1.03 14.32 -8.13
CA GLY A 653 -2.15 13.52 -8.65
C GLY A 653 -3.46 14.31 -8.73
N LEU A 654 -3.67 15.29 -7.85
CA LEU A 654 -4.78 16.24 -7.89
C LEU A 654 -4.63 17.34 -8.96
N GLY A 655 -3.47 17.42 -9.62
CA GLY A 655 -3.18 18.40 -10.66
C GLY A 655 -2.69 19.76 -10.16
N PHE A 656 -2.10 19.83 -8.97
CA PHE A 656 -1.41 21.04 -8.49
C PHE A 656 0.03 21.11 -9.03
N ASP A 657 0.54 22.33 -9.27
CA ASP A 657 1.99 22.56 -9.44
C ASP A 657 2.66 22.45 -8.06
N VAL A 658 3.50 21.44 -7.86
CA VAL A 658 4.11 21.13 -6.56
C VAL A 658 5.64 21.22 -6.66
N ARG A 659 6.18 22.24 -5.99
CA ARG A 659 7.61 22.51 -5.80
C ARG A 659 8.06 21.92 -4.45
N PRO A 660 8.80 20.78 -4.42
CA PRO A 660 9.26 20.22 -3.15
C PRO A 660 10.24 21.18 -2.46
N VAL A 661 10.09 21.34 -1.14
CA VAL A 661 10.99 22.13 -0.30
C VAL A 661 11.36 21.35 0.97
N SER A 662 12.43 21.78 1.63
CA SER A 662 12.92 21.25 2.89
C SER A 662 13.71 22.35 3.60
N THR A 663 14.12 22.13 4.86
CA THR A 663 15.05 23.04 5.56
C THR A 663 16.26 23.41 4.71
N ALA A 664 16.85 22.42 4.01
CA ALA A 664 18.01 22.64 3.14
C ALA A 664 17.65 23.50 1.92
N VAL A 665 16.59 23.15 1.19
CA VAL A 665 16.15 23.89 -0.02
C VAL A 665 15.80 25.34 0.31
N LEU A 666 15.12 25.60 1.44
CA LEU A 666 14.81 26.97 1.87
C LEU A 666 16.06 27.75 2.27
N ASN A 667 17.05 27.09 2.90
CA ASN A 667 18.34 27.68 3.24
C ASN A 667 19.17 28.04 2.00
N ASP A 668 19.20 27.17 1.00
CA ASP A 668 19.97 27.32 -0.24
C ASP A 668 19.46 28.42 -1.19
N GLY A 669 18.29 29.01 -0.90
CA GLY A 669 17.83 30.20 -1.60
C GLY A 669 16.48 30.08 -2.31
N PHE A 670 15.62 29.13 -1.93
CA PHE A 670 14.30 28.95 -2.54
C PHE A 670 13.53 30.27 -2.72
N ASP A 671 12.93 30.42 -3.91
CA ASP A 671 12.14 31.57 -4.32
C ASP A 671 10.64 31.24 -4.22
N PHE A 672 9.93 32.06 -3.45
CA PHE A 672 8.49 31.95 -3.26
C PHE A 672 7.68 32.70 -4.33
N ASP A 673 8.32 33.34 -5.33
CA ASP A 673 7.58 34.02 -6.40
C ASP A 673 6.63 33.07 -7.15
N GLY A 674 5.38 33.53 -7.29
CA GLY A 674 4.26 32.76 -7.82
C GLY A 674 3.77 31.57 -6.98
N VAL A 675 4.29 31.32 -5.78
CA VAL A 675 3.74 30.32 -4.83
C VAL A 675 2.51 30.93 -4.13
N SER A 676 1.42 30.17 -4.00
CA SER A 676 0.21 30.60 -3.29
C SER A 676 0.05 29.94 -1.91
N ALA A 677 0.54 28.70 -1.75
CA ALA A 677 0.44 27.96 -0.50
C ALA A 677 1.73 27.17 -0.18
N LEU A 678 2.02 27.05 1.12
CA LEU A 678 3.07 26.19 1.68
C LEU A 678 2.41 25.01 2.41
N VAL A 679 2.64 23.79 1.94
CA VAL A 679 2.28 22.55 2.64
C VAL A 679 3.45 22.13 3.53
N VAL A 680 3.19 21.85 4.81
CA VAL A 680 4.20 21.40 5.79
C VAL A 680 3.71 20.18 6.58
N SER A 681 4.33 19.04 6.37
CA SER A 681 4.14 17.84 7.19
C SER A 681 5.45 17.28 7.74
N THR A 682 6.52 17.26 6.93
CA THR A 682 7.83 16.71 7.31
C THR A 682 8.97 17.33 6.48
N GLY A 683 10.22 17.20 6.95
CA GLY A 683 11.40 17.70 6.24
C GLY A 683 11.65 19.20 6.31
N LEU A 684 10.81 19.97 7.02
CA LEU A 684 11.01 21.37 7.32
C LEU A 684 11.02 21.62 8.84
N ASP A 685 12.20 21.95 9.34
CA ASP A 685 12.45 22.46 10.69
C ASP A 685 12.65 23.97 10.59
N HIS A 686 11.70 24.74 11.14
CA HIS A 686 11.75 26.20 11.12
C HIS A 686 12.95 26.73 11.91
N ASP A 687 13.37 26.11 13.01
CA ASP A 687 14.47 26.61 13.84
C ASP A 687 15.85 26.39 13.23
N ALA A 688 16.00 25.34 12.42
CA ALA A 688 17.18 25.13 11.58
C ALA A 688 17.24 26.05 10.33
N LEU A 689 16.26 26.92 10.09
CA LEU A 689 16.33 27.91 9.00
C LEU A 689 17.30 29.06 9.33
N THR A 690 18.16 29.34 8.35
CA THR A 690 19.01 30.54 8.30
C THR A 690 18.19 31.81 8.40
N ALA A 691 18.80 32.89 8.91
CA ALA A 691 18.15 34.20 9.00
C ALA A 691 17.64 34.71 7.63
N ASP A 692 18.24 34.28 6.52
CA ASP A 692 17.86 34.67 5.16
C ASP A 692 16.65 33.87 4.67
N ALA A 693 16.60 32.56 4.95
CA ALA A 693 15.43 31.73 4.70
C ALA A 693 14.22 32.18 5.53
N LYS A 694 14.41 32.46 6.83
CA LYS A 694 13.35 33.00 7.71
C LYS A 694 12.77 34.31 7.18
N ARG A 695 13.60 35.22 6.65
CA ARG A 695 13.12 36.48 6.04
C ARG A 695 12.34 36.26 4.74
N ARG A 696 12.75 35.29 3.90
CA ARG A 696 12.01 34.94 2.66
C ARG A 696 10.66 34.31 3.00
N LEU A 697 10.64 33.37 3.94
CA LEU A 697 9.41 32.74 4.42
C LEU A 697 8.45 33.77 5.03
N GLN A 698 8.92 34.64 5.93
CA GLN A 698 8.08 35.70 6.49
C GLN A 698 7.52 36.63 5.41
N ALA A 699 8.33 37.01 4.41
CA ALA A 699 7.85 37.86 3.30
C ALA A 699 6.80 37.18 2.40
N PHE A 700 6.79 35.85 2.32
CA PHE A 700 5.73 35.08 1.68
C PHE A 700 4.44 35.11 2.51
N LEU A 701 4.52 34.88 3.82
CA LEU A 701 3.38 34.94 4.75
C LEU A 701 2.77 36.36 4.81
N ASP A 702 3.60 37.39 5.04
CA ASP A 702 3.24 38.82 5.00
C ASP A 702 2.61 39.24 3.66
N GLY A 703 2.90 38.50 2.58
CA GLY A 703 2.34 38.69 1.24
C GLY A 703 0.95 38.08 1.03
N GLY A 704 0.40 37.39 2.04
CA GLY A 704 -0.84 36.63 1.98
C GLY A 704 -0.66 35.17 1.56
N GLY A 705 0.57 34.65 1.54
CA GLY A 705 0.87 33.26 1.20
C GLY A 705 0.35 32.29 2.26
N GLY A 706 -0.52 31.36 1.86
CA GLY A 706 -1.23 30.47 2.78
C GLY A 706 -0.40 29.28 3.29
N VAL A 707 -0.89 28.62 4.34
CA VAL A 707 -0.24 27.44 4.95
C VAL A 707 -1.22 26.29 5.17
N VAL A 708 -0.86 25.10 4.74
CA VAL A 708 -1.55 23.85 5.09
C VAL A 708 -0.57 22.96 5.84
N ALA A 709 -0.73 22.82 7.15
CA ALA A 709 0.15 22.01 7.99
C ALA A 709 -0.52 20.69 8.41
N ARG A 710 0.27 19.64 8.62
CA ARG A 710 -0.22 18.30 9.00
C ARG A 710 0.68 17.64 10.04
N GLY A 711 0.08 16.94 11.00
CA GLY A 711 0.77 16.11 12.01
C GLY A 711 1.71 16.92 12.91
N ALA A 712 2.59 16.21 13.63
CA ALA A 712 3.52 16.82 14.58
C ALA A 712 4.47 17.84 13.92
N GLY A 713 4.98 17.55 12.72
CA GLY A 713 5.86 18.47 11.97
C GLY A 713 5.16 19.75 11.55
N GLY A 714 3.92 19.66 11.05
CA GLY A 714 3.10 20.83 10.74
C GLY A 714 2.68 21.63 11.97
N ALA A 715 2.38 20.95 13.09
CA ALA A 715 2.06 21.61 14.37
C ALA A 715 3.26 22.38 14.94
N ALA A 716 4.45 21.78 14.93
CA ALA A 716 5.70 22.44 15.33
C ALA A 716 6.02 23.64 14.43
N PHE A 717 5.79 23.53 13.12
CA PHE A 717 5.91 24.65 12.20
C PHE A 717 4.93 25.79 12.53
N ASN A 718 3.65 25.46 12.81
CA ASN A 718 2.64 26.44 13.20
C ASN A 718 3.04 27.24 14.44
N GLU A 719 3.55 26.56 15.49
CA GLU A 719 4.05 27.22 16.70
C GLU A 719 5.27 28.09 16.41
N ALA A 720 6.27 27.55 15.72
CA ALA A 720 7.55 28.22 15.46
C ALA A 720 7.43 29.43 14.49
N ALA A 721 6.46 29.39 13.56
CA ALA A 721 6.11 30.49 12.67
C ALA A 721 5.08 31.46 13.27
N GLY A 722 4.46 31.14 14.41
CA GLY A 722 3.51 32.01 15.10
C GLY A 722 2.17 32.18 14.37
N LEU A 723 1.66 31.13 13.71
CA LEU A 723 0.46 31.17 12.88
C LEU A 723 -0.83 31.11 13.72
N LEU A 724 -1.43 29.93 13.92
CA LEU A 724 -2.68 29.81 14.67
C LEU A 724 -2.42 29.62 16.18
N PRO A 725 -3.13 30.37 17.06
CA PRO A 725 -3.07 30.18 18.50
C PRO A 725 -3.85 28.93 18.92
N VAL A 726 -3.18 27.77 18.87
CA VAL A 726 -3.69 26.46 19.28
C VAL A 726 -2.62 25.69 20.05
N THR A 727 -3.06 24.75 20.89
CA THR A 727 -2.19 23.75 21.52
C THR A 727 -2.41 22.41 20.83
N ALA A 728 -1.41 21.92 20.09
CA ALA A 728 -1.40 20.56 19.59
C ALA A 728 -1.19 19.56 20.75
N VAL A 729 -1.92 18.45 20.70
CA VAL A 729 -1.81 17.32 21.63
C VAL A 729 -1.58 16.07 20.81
N GLU A 730 -0.43 15.44 21.03
CA GLU A 730 -0.04 14.19 20.34
C GLU A 730 -0.60 12.98 21.11
N GLY A 731 -1.19 12.06 20.35
CA GLY A 731 -1.52 10.72 20.82
C GLY A 731 -0.30 9.80 20.87
N ARG A 732 -0.53 8.54 21.20
CA ARG A 732 0.52 7.52 21.21
C ARG A 732 1.06 7.29 19.78
N GLY A 733 2.37 7.29 19.59
CA GLY A 733 3.00 7.36 18.26
C GLY A 733 2.85 6.12 17.35
N ASP A 734 2.45 4.97 17.88
CA ASP A 734 2.10 3.75 17.14
C ASP A 734 0.58 3.59 16.94
N ALA A 735 -0.23 4.49 17.51
CA ALA A 735 -1.68 4.44 17.35
C ALA A 735 -2.08 4.82 15.92
N ASN A 736 -3.01 4.06 15.34
CA ASN A 736 -3.45 4.22 13.96
C ASN A 736 -4.85 3.64 13.76
N GLY A 737 -5.56 4.08 12.71
CA GLY A 737 -6.84 3.49 12.35
C GLY A 737 -7.83 4.40 11.63
N VAL A 738 -9.03 3.86 11.41
CA VAL A 738 -10.19 4.62 10.93
C VAL A 738 -10.87 5.27 12.12
N VAL A 739 -11.10 6.57 12.03
CA VAL A 739 -11.76 7.37 13.07
C VAL A 739 -13.09 7.95 12.58
N SER A 740 -14.08 8.00 13.47
CA SER A 740 -15.32 8.75 13.26
C SER A 740 -15.10 10.22 13.57
N VAL A 741 -15.62 11.08 12.70
CA VAL A 741 -15.46 12.54 12.77
C VAL A 741 -16.76 13.26 12.41
N THR A 742 -16.88 14.49 12.89
CA THR A 742 -17.97 15.41 12.54
C THR A 742 -17.40 16.75 12.12
N ASP A 743 -17.90 17.28 11.01
CA ASP A 743 -17.51 18.60 10.50
C ASP A 743 -18.03 19.74 11.41
N GLY A 744 -17.35 20.87 11.38
CA GLY A 744 -17.80 22.12 12.01
C GLY A 744 -18.94 22.77 11.22
N GLU A 745 -19.97 23.24 11.91
CA GLU A 745 -21.11 23.92 11.26
C GLU A 745 -20.65 25.19 10.52
N GLY A 746 -20.67 25.15 9.18
CA GLY A 746 -20.31 26.28 8.32
C GLY A 746 -18.80 26.55 8.20
N GLY A 747 -17.97 25.52 8.40
CA GLY A 747 -16.53 25.59 8.16
C GLY A 747 -16.13 25.63 6.68
N VAL A 748 -14.85 25.85 6.43
CA VAL A 748 -14.21 25.80 5.09
C VAL A 748 -14.22 24.39 4.50
N LEU A 749 -14.26 23.36 5.36
CA LEU A 749 -14.04 21.95 5.01
C LEU A 749 -15.27 21.06 5.23
N ASP A 750 -16.49 21.62 5.26
CA ASP A 750 -17.77 21.01 5.67
C ASP A 750 -18.35 19.90 4.75
N ARG A 751 -17.50 19.27 3.93
CA ARG A 751 -17.88 18.28 2.90
C ARG A 751 -17.10 16.97 3.00
N ALA A 752 -16.33 16.79 4.08
CA ALA A 752 -15.57 15.58 4.32
C ALA A 752 -16.50 14.36 4.52
N PRO A 753 -16.03 13.13 4.29
CA PRO A 753 -16.69 11.95 4.83
C PRO A 753 -16.74 12.02 6.36
N GLY A 754 -17.77 11.44 6.99
CA GLY A 754 -17.88 11.31 8.45
C GLY A 754 -16.85 10.36 9.09
N HIS A 755 -15.85 9.94 8.32
CA HIS A 755 -14.73 9.11 8.75
C HIS A 755 -13.43 9.72 8.22
N SER A 756 -12.36 9.62 9.01
CA SER A 756 -11.00 10.01 8.62
C SER A 756 -10.00 8.91 9.00
N PHE A 757 -8.73 9.11 8.66
CA PHE A 757 -7.64 8.21 9.02
C PHE A 757 -6.67 8.89 9.98
N VAL A 758 -6.06 8.11 10.87
CA VAL A 758 -4.98 8.56 11.77
C VAL A 758 -3.82 7.57 11.77
N TYR A 759 -2.62 8.11 11.94
CA TYR A 759 -1.37 7.40 12.22
C TYR A 759 -0.53 8.37 13.05
N ALA A 760 -0.18 8.01 14.29
CA ALA A 760 0.23 8.98 15.34
C ALA A 760 -0.78 10.15 15.48
N PRO A 761 -2.04 9.89 15.89
CA PRO A 761 -3.13 10.87 15.93
C PRO A 761 -2.78 12.14 16.71
N LEU A 762 -3.25 13.28 16.21
CA LEU A 762 -3.06 14.59 16.85
C LEU A 762 -4.41 15.34 16.93
N TRP A 763 -4.61 16.12 17.98
CA TRP A 763 -5.75 17.03 18.09
C TRP A 763 -5.35 18.41 18.60
N PHE A 764 -6.24 19.39 18.42
CA PHE A 764 -6.00 20.78 18.78
C PHE A 764 -6.94 21.21 19.91
N THR A 765 -6.35 21.73 20.98
CA THR A 765 -7.03 22.30 22.14
C THR A 765 -6.66 23.78 22.29
N GLY A 766 -7.28 24.49 23.23
CA GLY A 766 -6.92 25.89 23.54
C GLY A 766 -7.16 26.88 22.39
N LEU A 767 -8.11 26.58 21.50
CA LEU A 767 -8.38 27.35 20.28
C LEU A 767 -8.66 28.83 20.60
N GLY A 768 -7.86 29.74 20.03
CA GLY A 768 -8.07 31.18 20.14
C GLY A 768 -9.32 31.68 19.41
N GLU A 769 -9.75 32.92 19.68
CA GLU A 769 -11.03 33.48 19.17
C GLU A 769 -11.14 33.54 17.63
N ALA A 770 -10.01 33.54 16.92
CA ALA A 770 -9.94 33.54 15.45
C ALA A 770 -9.76 32.15 14.82
N VAL A 771 -9.77 31.08 15.63
CA VAL A 771 -9.57 29.70 15.17
C VAL A 771 -10.91 28.96 15.09
N THR A 772 -11.19 28.38 13.94
CA THR A 772 -12.37 27.54 13.69
C THR A 772 -11.99 26.07 13.78
N ALA A 773 -12.79 25.27 14.49
CA ALA A 773 -12.70 23.82 14.44
C ALA A 773 -13.46 23.32 13.20
N GLU A 774 -12.71 23.01 12.15
CA GLU A 774 -13.22 22.51 10.86
C GLU A 774 -13.75 21.09 10.97
N GLN A 775 -13.13 20.27 11.82
CA GLN A 775 -13.51 18.90 12.07
C GLN A 775 -13.20 18.54 13.53
N ARG A 776 -14.04 17.67 14.11
CA ARG A 776 -13.87 17.13 15.47
C ARG A 776 -13.95 15.62 15.46
N TYR A 777 -13.20 14.98 16.36
CA TYR A 777 -13.42 13.57 16.68
C TYR A 777 -14.80 13.40 17.35
N THR A 778 -15.47 12.28 17.10
CA THR A 778 -16.72 11.92 17.79
C THR A 778 -16.50 11.67 19.29
N ARG A 779 -17.59 11.45 20.04
CA ARG A 779 -17.51 11.02 21.46
C ARG A 779 -16.89 9.63 21.66
N ASP A 780 -16.85 8.85 20.59
CA ASP A 780 -16.22 7.55 20.49
C ASP A 780 -15.40 7.58 19.19
N PRO A 781 -14.11 7.96 19.21
CA PRO A 781 -13.38 8.30 17.98
C PRO A 781 -12.99 7.09 17.13
N LEU A 782 -12.58 5.98 17.72
CA LEU A 782 -11.99 4.86 16.97
C LEU A 782 -13.09 3.95 16.41
N VAL A 783 -13.09 3.74 15.09
CA VAL A 783 -13.97 2.78 14.42
C VAL A 783 -13.26 1.44 14.24
N SER A 784 -12.00 1.50 13.83
CA SER A 784 -11.13 0.34 13.73
C SER A 784 -9.67 0.72 13.76
N GLY A 785 -8.83 -0.22 14.16
CA GLY A 785 -7.40 -0.05 14.32
C GLY A 785 -6.96 -0.23 15.77
N HIS A 786 -5.91 0.49 16.17
CA HIS A 786 -5.29 0.38 17.47
C HIS A 786 -4.97 1.79 18.00
N TRP A 787 -5.59 2.19 19.10
CA TRP A 787 -5.30 3.44 19.77
C TRP A 787 -5.44 3.30 21.28
N ARG A 788 -4.32 3.03 21.93
CA ARG A 788 -4.21 2.98 23.40
C ARG A 788 -3.63 4.30 23.93
N PRO A 789 -4.02 4.76 25.13
CA PRO A 789 -3.23 5.75 25.85
C PRO A 789 -1.83 5.20 26.21
N GLY A 790 -0.90 6.10 26.51
CA GLY A 790 0.40 5.81 27.11
C GLY A 790 0.29 5.65 28.63
N GLU A 791 1.15 6.35 29.38
CA GLU A 791 1.00 6.50 30.84
C GLU A 791 -0.18 7.44 31.17
N ASP A 792 -1.40 6.94 30.99
CA ASP A 792 -2.71 7.57 31.24
C ASP A 792 -3.09 8.78 30.35
N VAL A 793 -2.28 9.15 29.34
CA VAL A 793 -2.56 10.25 28.37
C VAL A 793 -2.42 9.79 26.91
N GLY A 794 -2.91 10.58 25.95
CA GLY A 794 -2.68 10.34 24.51
C GLY A 794 -3.64 9.35 23.84
N GLY A 795 -4.75 8.99 24.52
CA GLY A 795 -5.72 7.99 24.06
C GLY A 795 -6.99 8.59 23.41
N PRO A 796 -7.84 7.76 22.78
CA PRO A 796 -9.04 8.23 22.08
C PRO A 796 -10.04 8.92 23.02
N ALA A 797 -10.06 8.55 24.30
CA ALA A 797 -10.91 9.20 25.31
C ALA A 797 -10.56 10.67 25.57
N GLU A 798 -9.32 11.10 25.31
CA GLU A 798 -8.89 12.52 25.45
C GLU A 798 -9.11 13.31 24.15
N ALA A 799 -9.00 12.66 23.00
CA ALA A 799 -9.33 13.26 21.70
C ALA A 799 -10.85 13.45 21.50
N ALA A 800 -11.69 12.73 22.25
CA ALA A 800 -13.13 12.67 22.05
C ALA A 800 -13.83 14.04 22.13
N GLY A 801 -14.34 14.53 21.01
CA GLY A 801 -14.95 15.86 20.87
C GLY A 801 -13.98 17.01 20.62
N GLU A 802 -12.67 16.80 20.71
CA GLU A 802 -11.66 17.80 20.39
C GLU A 802 -11.47 17.99 18.88
N ALA A 803 -10.83 19.09 18.48
CA ALA A 803 -10.68 19.43 17.07
C ALA A 803 -9.60 18.57 16.40
N SER A 804 -9.98 17.81 15.38
CA SER A 804 -9.08 17.00 14.54
C SER A 804 -8.50 17.80 13.37
N VAL A 805 -9.21 18.84 12.92
CA VAL A 805 -8.76 19.80 11.91
C VAL A 805 -9.20 21.20 12.36
N VAL A 806 -8.31 22.18 12.22
CA VAL A 806 -8.59 23.59 12.53
C VAL A 806 -8.17 24.51 11.39
N SER A 807 -8.85 25.64 11.24
CA SER A 807 -8.50 26.72 10.33
C SER A 807 -8.44 28.07 11.06
N GLY A 808 -7.83 29.06 10.45
CA GLY A 808 -7.88 30.42 10.94
C GLY A 808 -7.18 31.42 10.02
N VAL A 809 -7.37 32.70 10.34
CA VAL A 809 -6.66 33.81 9.71
C VAL A 809 -5.88 34.53 10.80
N THR A 810 -4.57 34.72 10.58
CA THR A 810 -3.69 35.48 11.47
C THR A 810 -4.00 36.98 11.44
N ASP A 811 -3.45 37.74 12.39
CA ASP A 811 -3.59 39.21 12.43
C ASP A 811 -3.00 39.92 11.18
N ASP A 812 -2.03 39.30 10.50
CA ASP A 812 -1.44 39.80 9.24
C ASP A 812 -2.22 39.39 7.97
N GLY A 813 -3.18 38.48 8.09
CA GLY A 813 -4.02 38.02 6.97
C GLY A 813 -3.62 36.67 6.37
N THR A 814 -2.53 36.06 6.82
CA THR A 814 -2.15 34.68 6.48
C THR A 814 -3.26 33.70 6.83
N ARG A 815 -3.67 32.86 5.87
CA ARG A 815 -4.63 31.78 6.09
C ARG A 815 -3.89 30.48 6.39
N ALA A 816 -4.29 29.81 7.46
CA ALA A 816 -3.71 28.54 7.85
C ALA A 816 -4.78 27.48 8.11
N VAL A 817 -4.48 26.23 7.73
CA VAL A 817 -5.24 25.02 8.08
C VAL A 817 -4.29 24.01 8.69
N LEU A 818 -4.65 23.39 9.81
CA LEU A 818 -3.86 22.36 10.49
C LEU A 818 -4.66 21.05 10.58
N PHE A 819 -4.09 19.97 10.07
CA PHE A 819 -4.63 18.62 10.12
C PHE A 819 -3.93 17.79 11.21
N GLY A 820 -4.69 17.28 12.17
CA GLY A 820 -4.27 16.25 13.12
C GLY A 820 -4.62 14.82 12.67
N THR A 821 -5.37 14.71 11.57
CA THR A 821 -5.63 13.49 10.82
C THR A 821 -4.67 13.34 9.64
N GLU A 822 -4.72 12.19 8.97
CA GLU A 822 -3.76 11.75 7.95
C GLU A 822 -4.42 11.59 6.55
N PRO A 823 -4.89 12.68 5.92
CA PRO A 823 -5.74 12.61 4.72
C PRO A 823 -5.03 12.23 3.42
N MET A 824 -3.72 12.01 3.43
CA MET A 824 -2.91 11.65 2.25
C MET A 824 -2.06 10.38 2.44
N PHE A 825 -2.11 9.76 3.62
CA PHE A 825 -1.23 8.66 4.02
C PHE A 825 -1.20 7.50 3.01
N ARG A 826 0.00 7.21 2.49
CA ARG A 826 0.33 6.09 1.59
C ARG A 826 -0.62 5.96 0.38
N ASP A 827 -1.10 7.08 -0.16
CA ASP A 827 -2.10 7.13 -1.25
C ASP A 827 -3.41 6.33 -0.95
N HIS A 828 -3.70 6.06 0.34
CA HIS A 828 -4.79 5.19 0.76
C HIS A 828 -6.14 5.91 0.97
N PRO A 829 -6.29 6.96 1.79
CA PRO A 829 -7.62 7.50 2.13
C PRO A 829 -8.16 8.48 1.07
N LYS A 830 -8.36 7.98 -0.16
CA LYS A 830 -8.69 8.73 -1.39
C LYS A 830 -9.96 9.60 -1.28
N GLY A 831 -10.88 9.26 -0.38
CA GLY A 831 -12.08 10.04 -0.10
C GLY A 831 -11.82 11.37 0.63
N LEU A 832 -10.63 11.54 1.22
CA LEU A 832 -10.23 12.75 1.96
C LEU A 832 -9.51 13.79 1.09
N TYR A 833 -9.15 13.45 -0.15
CA TYR A 833 -8.34 14.34 -0.99
C TYR A 833 -9.04 15.65 -1.37
N ALA A 834 -10.38 15.63 -1.46
CA ALA A 834 -11.16 16.85 -1.65
C ALA A 834 -11.04 17.82 -0.46
N GLN A 835 -10.90 17.30 0.78
CA GLN A 835 -10.69 18.11 1.98
C GLN A 835 -9.33 18.82 1.95
N VAL A 836 -8.28 18.13 1.52
CA VAL A 836 -6.94 18.72 1.34
C VAL A 836 -6.97 19.78 0.23
N ALA A 837 -7.64 19.50 -0.88
CA ALA A 837 -7.77 20.45 -1.99
C ALA A 837 -8.58 21.69 -1.59
N ASP A 838 -9.67 21.55 -0.83
CA ASP A 838 -10.41 22.70 -0.30
C ASP A 838 -9.57 23.54 0.66
N ALA A 839 -8.73 22.93 1.50
CA ALA A 839 -7.74 23.65 2.31
C ALA A 839 -6.77 24.45 1.41
N VAL A 840 -6.16 23.82 0.40
CA VAL A 840 -5.25 24.49 -0.55
C VAL A 840 -5.93 25.65 -1.30
N PHE A 841 -7.15 25.44 -1.81
CA PHE A 841 -7.93 26.46 -2.52
C PHE A 841 -8.43 27.59 -1.63
N TRP A 842 -8.57 27.36 -0.32
CA TRP A 842 -8.95 28.41 0.63
C TRP A 842 -7.74 29.16 1.18
N THR A 843 -6.59 28.50 1.34
CA THR A 843 -5.35 29.17 1.78
C THR A 843 -4.68 29.97 0.66
N SER A 844 -4.91 29.60 -0.60
CA SER A 844 -4.48 30.36 -1.80
C SER A 844 -5.41 31.54 -2.14
#